data_AF-A0AAJ7RXI4-F1
#
_entry.id   AF-A0AAJ7RXI4-F1
#
_cell.length_a   1.000
_cell.length_b   1.000
_cell.length_c   1.000
_cell.angle_alpha   90.00
_cell.angle_beta   90.00
_cell.angle_gamma   90.00
#
_symmetry.space_group_name_H-M   'P 1'
#
loop_
_entity.id
_entity.type
_entity.pdbx_description
1 polymer ?
#
loop_
_entity_poly.entity_id
_entity_poly.type
_entity_poly.pdbx_seq_one_letter_code
_entity_poly.pdbx_strand_id
1 'polypeptide(L)'
;MQTGSILLFLNVLLQCYIWKIVIAGDKLRVAFQWKQLEYEWPSNETKLLFPGYKQEDNLPLGLEITSNRIFVTVPRWRRGVVSSLNYFYMNDTRESPTLIPYPSWEAHEYKDGKVPEIISTFRIRADRCERLWVLDTGFTDMLDTPEQHAPPALLVYDLRNDQLLRKFVIPEDQKTADYLFANIAVEDYSCEDSYAYLGDLAGPGLVVYSWKSDKSWLVKHHFFESDPKFSDFNVSGIAFHWTDGLFGMSLQPTNDGYSTMYFHPLSSNMEYSVSTKLLRDPERATSKDNVNEFHALGSRGDNGHSSVSFLDPNTGVLFYALTNMNAIACWKPQNMFTLEQQGIIYEDNITMVFPNDLKVDRNGNIWVLSDRLPSFMYAHLDPDDYNFRILTGSAKEAITDTVCSMSSPPITNNSVHFSTFRPQTSKSAGCMNNSELILVLTIVLASLVRTIIWIKSGNMKKIESTIPGLDYFPGRDIKFKTPYSFLESRRQIDGAEGLWRINNNLYDLEGFARHHPGGAEWIRLTKGTDITELFESHHITDKASKLLPKYFVREAVQPRKVPLTFKPDGFFHTFKRRAVESLKGVNFHQPATKSNLIADFLFITTILLSLATAHTQSYIFVAFAGIFLAWTTVIAHNYFHMRDNFRMYYFDMSLMSSKEWRITHVMSHHHYPNTLWDFELYAFEPFLMFLPNGKKNLLRSVISQIATPLVWLLTFLHQGIVRYYSVFYEYKQFEFRDAVPFLLPTLMCFTAPSILMAVKLWFLIIFAGSFVFYMIGLTAAHHHPNIFHDGDVYRDDLDWGILELDAVRDRNVVDDSDFLVLTNFGQHGLHHLLPTVDHCYLPLCVKAFEDTCKDFGISTQKYTSWDLFKGMFQQILRNEQKKNFR
;
A
#
# COMPACT_ATOMS: atom_id res chain seq x y z
N MET A 1 4.80 -0.42 52.94
CA MET A 1 4.01 0.72 52.43
C MET A 1 4.78 1.67 51.51
N GLN A 2 5.87 1.25 50.83
CA GLN A 2 6.62 2.14 49.91
C GLN A 2 6.90 1.56 48.51
N THR A 3 6.45 0.34 48.20
CA THR A 3 6.61 -0.27 46.86
C THR A 3 5.41 -0.05 45.93
N GLY A 4 4.22 0.24 46.48
CA GLY A 4 3.00 0.50 45.69
C GLY A 4 3.04 1.82 44.91
N SER A 5 3.71 2.85 45.43
CA SER A 5 3.80 4.16 44.78
C SER A 5 4.78 4.19 43.59
N ILE A 6 5.78 3.30 43.59
CA ILE A 6 6.76 3.17 42.50
C ILE A 6 6.13 2.39 41.34
N LEU A 7 5.33 1.35 41.62
CA LEU A 7 4.58 0.61 40.60
C LEU A 7 3.40 1.40 40.01
N LEU A 8 2.79 2.32 40.78
CA LEU A 8 1.80 3.24 40.24
C LEU A 8 2.45 4.28 39.32
N PHE A 9 3.65 4.77 39.66
CA PHE A 9 4.42 5.68 38.81
C PHE A 9 4.91 4.99 37.52
N LEU A 10 5.36 3.73 37.62
CA LEU A 10 5.74 2.92 36.47
C LEU A 10 4.53 2.52 35.62
N ASN A 11 3.36 2.24 36.22
CA ASN A 11 2.12 2.02 35.48
C ASN A 11 1.62 3.30 34.82
N VAL A 12 1.71 4.48 35.44
CA VAL A 12 1.36 5.75 34.78
C VAL A 12 2.35 6.05 33.65
N LEU A 13 3.65 5.80 33.83
CA LEU A 13 4.63 5.95 32.75
C LEU A 13 4.42 4.95 31.61
N LEU A 14 4.03 3.70 31.91
CA LEU A 14 3.74 2.67 30.92
C LEU A 14 2.37 2.87 30.26
N GLN A 15 1.37 3.38 30.99
CA GLN A 15 0.09 3.83 30.42
C GLN A 15 0.35 5.03 29.52
N CYS A 16 1.18 6.00 29.91
CA CYS A 16 1.58 7.11 29.05
C CYS A 16 2.39 6.65 27.82
N TYR A 17 3.22 5.62 27.94
CA TYR A 17 3.95 5.04 26.81
C TYR A 17 3.04 4.24 25.87
N ILE A 18 2.06 3.51 26.41
CA ILE A 18 1.10 2.71 25.63
C ILE A 18 -0.01 3.60 25.05
N TRP A 19 -0.39 4.70 25.71
CA TRP A 19 -1.22 5.75 25.12
C TRP A 19 -0.47 6.56 24.06
N LYS A 20 0.87 6.69 24.14
CA LYS A 20 1.68 7.22 23.04
C LYS A 20 1.75 6.29 21.82
N ILE A 21 1.65 4.97 22.02
CA ILE A 21 1.68 3.99 20.92
C ILE A 21 0.29 3.79 20.29
N VAL A 22 -0.79 4.00 21.06
CA VAL A 22 -2.19 3.94 20.56
C VAL A 22 -2.73 5.32 20.15
N ILE A 23 -2.06 6.40 20.53
CA ILE A 23 -2.13 7.72 19.89
C ILE A 23 -0.75 7.99 19.27
N ALA A 24 -0.34 7.16 18.31
CA ALA A 24 0.45 7.74 17.22
C ALA A 24 -0.55 8.61 16.45
N GLY A 25 -0.80 9.82 16.95
CA GLY A 25 -1.50 10.82 16.15
C GLY A 25 -0.69 10.97 14.87
N ASP A 26 -1.34 10.88 13.72
CA ASP A 26 -0.68 11.14 12.44
C ASP A 26 0.15 12.41 12.60
N LYS A 27 1.48 12.28 12.48
CA LYS A 27 2.44 13.36 12.78
C LYS A 27 2.13 14.63 11.98
N LEU A 28 1.51 14.45 10.81
CA LEU A 28 0.84 15.46 10.01
C LEU A 28 -0.62 15.06 9.80
N ARG A 29 -1.53 16.03 9.88
CA ARG A 29 -2.95 15.85 9.55
C ARG A 29 -3.32 16.70 8.34
N VAL A 30 -4.31 16.26 7.56
CA VAL A 30 -4.89 17.10 6.50
C VAL A 30 -5.58 18.32 7.13
N ALA A 31 -5.11 19.51 6.78
CA ALA A 31 -5.71 20.77 7.20
C ALA A 31 -6.76 21.24 6.18
N PHE A 32 -6.41 21.15 4.90
CA PHE A 32 -7.27 21.56 3.78
C PHE A 32 -7.11 20.58 2.63
N GLN A 33 -8.16 20.37 1.84
CA GLN A 33 -8.11 19.51 0.67
C GLN A 33 -9.11 19.92 -0.39
N TRP A 34 -8.76 19.69 -1.65
CA TRP A 34 -9.55 20.06 -2.82
C TRP A 34 -9.63 18.90 -3.80
N LYS A 35 -10.82 18.68 -4.33
CA LYS A 35 -10.98 17.88 -5.54
C LYS A 35 -10.55 18.68 -6.76
N GLN A 36 -11.03 19.91 -6.84
CA GLN A 36 -10.63 20.92 -7.80
C GLN A 36 -10.54 22.27 -7.09
N LEU A 37 -9.60 23.12 -7.50
CA LEU A 37 -9.49 24.48 -6.95
C LEU A 37 -10.64 25.35 -7.43
N GLU A 38 -11.07 26.31 -6.62
CA GLU A 38 -12.08 27.32 -6.99
C GLU A 38 -11.68 28.68 -6.43
N TYR A 39 -12.03 29.74 -7.14
CA TYR A 39 -11.70 31.11 -6.78
C TYR A 39 -12.88 31.82 -6.12
N GLU A 40 -12.58 32.79 -5.26
CA GLU A 40 -13.58 33.63 -4.62
C GLU A 40 -14.02 34.75 -5.57
N TRP A 41 -15.00 34.45 -6.42
CA TRP A 41 -15.54 35.37 -7.40
C TRP A 41 -16.36 36.49 -6.73
N PRO A 42 -16.03 37.78 -6.95
CA PRO A 42 -16.81 38.90 -6.40
C PRO A 42 -18.25 38.95 -6.91
N SER A 43 -18.45 38.53 -8.17
CA SER A 43 -19.76 38.45 -8.81
C SER A 43 -19.70 37.51 -10.03
N ASN A 44 -20.86 37.08 -10.52
CA ASN A 44 -20.96 36.37 -11.79
C ASN A 44 -20.48 37.23 -12.97
N GLU A 45 -20.64 38.56 -12.90
CA GLU A 45 -20.15 39.49 -13.93
C GLU A 45 -18.63 39.49 -13.98
N THR A 46 -17.95 39.47 -12.83
CA THR A 46 -16.49 39.34 -12.74
C THR A 46 -16.02 38.02 -13.33
N LYS A 47 -16.74 36.91 -13.08
CA LYS A 47 -16.40 35.60 -13.67
C LYS A 47 -16.47 35.62 -15.20
N LEU A 48 -17.40 36.37 -15.79
CA LEU A 48 -17.52 36.52 -17.25
C LEU A 48 -16.34 37.29 -17.88
N LEU A 49 -15.57 38.07 -17.10
CA LEU A 49 -14.35 38.71 -17.58
C LEU A 49 -13.21 37.71 -17.82
N PHE A 50 -13.34 36.47 -17.34
CA PHE A 50 -12.36 35.40 -17.51
C PHE A 50 -12.94 34.23 -18.33
N PRO A 51 -13.29 34.43 -19.62
CA PRO A 51 -13.96 33.42 -20.44
C PRO A 51 -13.09 32.17 -20.71
N GLY A 52 -11.78 32.28 -20.51
CA GLY A 52 -10.84 31.16 -20.63
C GLY A 52 -10.76 30.26 -19.40
N TYR A 53 -11.39 30.62 -18.27
CA TYR A 53 -11.32 29.85 -17.04
C TYR A 53 -11.80 28.41 -17.23
N LYS A 54 -10.96 27.46 -16.83
CA LYS A 54 -11.30 26.03 -16.76
C LYS A 54 -10.82 25.50 -15.43
N GLN A 55 -11.74 25.00 -14.62
CA GLN A 55 -11.44 24.62 -13.25
C GLN A 55 -10.38 23.51 -13.19
N GLU A 56 -10.46 22.54 -14.09
CA GLU A 56 -9.54 21.41 -14.25
C GLU A 56 -8.09 21.77 -14.61
N ASP A 57 -7.83 23.00 -15.07
CA ASP A 57 -6.49 23.48 -15.44
C ASP A 57 -5.70 24.04 -14.24
N ASN A 58 -6.29 24.09 -13.05
CA ASN A 58 -5.73 24.75 -11.88
C ASN A 58 -5.11 23.73 -10.91
N LEU A 59 -3.77 23.65 -10.91
CA LEU A 59 -2.98 22.84 -9.98
C LEU A 59 -2.19 23.76 -9.02
N PRO A 60 -2.31 23.57 -7.69
CA PRO A 60 -1.50 24.34 -6.74
C PRO A 60 -0.06 23.82 -6.73
N LEU A 61 0.94 24.72 -6.72
CA LEU A 61 2.35 24.33 -6.80
C LEU A 61 3.16 24.76 -5.57
N GLY A 62 2.98 25.99 -5.09
CA GLY A 62 3.76 26.60 -4.01
C GLY A 62 2.90 27.00 -2.82
N LEU A 63 3.51 27.01 -1.64
CA LEU A 63 2.86 27.25 -0.35
C LEU A 63 3.68 28.24 0.49
N GLU A 64 3.00 29.19 1.14
CA GLU A 64 3.61 30.03 2.18
C GLU A 64 2.64 30.33 3.31
N ILE A 65 3.16 30.35 4.54
CA ILE A 65 2.37 30.56 5.76
C ILE A 65 2.79 31.86 6.41
N THR A 66 1.83 32.77 6.56
CA THR A 66 2.00 34.02 7.31
C THR A 66 1.23 33.96 8.64
N SER A 67 1.12 35.08 9.36
CA SER A 67 0.42 35.12 10.65
C SER A 67 -1.09 34.84 10.54
N ASN A 68 -1.72 35.20 9.42
CA ASN A 68 -3.17 35.08 9.22
C ASN A 68 -3.59 34.53 7.85
N ARG A 69 -2.67 34.45 6.88
CA ARG A 69 -2.95 34.02 5.50
C ARG A 69 -2.08 32.83 5.11
N ILE A 70 -2.68 31.90 4.38
CA ILE A 70 -2.01 30.81 3.67
C ILE A 70 -2.01 31.17 2.20
N PHE A 71 -0.83 31.38 1.63
CA PHE A 71 -0.66 31.68 0.23
C PHE A 71 -0.45 30.40 -0.57
N VAL A 72 -1.09 30.34 -1.73
CA VAL A 72 -1.01 29.22 -2.67
C VAL A 72 -0.77 29.76 -4.07
N THR A 73 0.25 29.24 -4.74
CA THR A 73 0.50 29.56 -6.15
C THR A 73 -0.19 28.54 -7.05
N VAL A 74 -0.74 29.01 -8.16
CA VAL A 74 -1.32 28.22 -9.25
C VAL A 74 -0.63 28.69 -10.54
N PRO A 75 0.52 28.11 -10.91
CA PRO A 75 1.24 28.57 -12.09
C PRO A 75 0.43 28.31 -13.36
N ARG A 76 0.63 29.11 -14.41
CA ARG A 76 -0.14 29.01 -15.67
C ARG A 76 0.40 27.89 -16.56
N TRP A 77 0.30 26.65 -16.07
CA TRP A 77 0.64 25.43 -16.80
C TRP A 77 -0.25 25.24 -18.03
N ARG A 78 -1.52 25.65 -17.91
CA ARG A 78 -2.51 25.71 -18.98
C ARG A 78 -3.25 27.04 -18.95
N ARG A 79 -3.90 27.39 -20.06
CA ARG A 79 -4.61 28.67 -20.25
C ARG A 79 -5.81 28.88 -19.30
N GLY A 80 -6.36 27.83 -18.70
CA GLY A 80 -7.52 27.91 -17.81
C GLY A 80 -7.29 28.52 -16.43
N VAL A 81 -6.06 28.94 -16.10
CA VAL A 81 -5.70 29.58 -14.83
C VAL A 81 -5.93 31.08 -14.89
N VAL A 82 -6.73 31.61 -13.94
CA VAL A 82 -7.14 33.04 -13.92
C VAL A 82 -6.30 33.90 -12.98
N SER A 83 -5.80 33.34 -11.88
CA SER A 83 -4.96 34.05 -10.91
C SER A 83 -3.86 33.12 -10.44
N SER A 84 -2.60 33.55 -10.58
CA SER A 84 -1.46 32.69 -10.29
C SER A 84 -1.00 32.76 -8.84
N LEU A 85 -1.23 33.88 -8.16
CA LEU A 85 -0.87 34.07 -6.75
C LEU A 85 -2.13 34.33 -5.96
N ASN A 86 -2.38 33.47 -4.97
CA ASN A 86 -3.63 33.47 -4.23
C ASN A 86 -3.36 33.28 -2.74
N TYR A 87 -4.37 33.58 -1.92
CA TYR A 87 -4.38 33.20 -0.52
C TYR A 87 -5.79 32.82 -0.04
N PHE A 88 -5.85 32.21 1.14
CA PHE A 88 -7.06 32.12 1.95
C PHE A 88 -6.67 32.32 3.43
N TYR A 89 -7.66 32.54 4.29
CA TYR A 89 -7.39 32.81 5.70
C TYR A 89 -7.08 31.52 6.47
N MET A 90 -6.10 31.59 7.37
CA MET A 90 -5.64 30.43 8.15
C MET A 90 -6.74 29.85 9.07
N ASN A 91 -7.72 30.67 9.46
CA ASN A 91 -8.85 30.27 10.30
C ASN A 91 -10.10 29.86 9.50
N ASP A 92 -9.97 29.67 8.19
CA ASP A 92 -11.07 29.15 7.37
C ASP A 92 -11.49 27.76 7.86
N THR A 93 -12.80 27.56 8.07
CA THR A 93 -13.36 26.31 8.58
C THR A 93 -13.82 25.37 7.46
N ARG A 94 -13.80 25.83 6.20
CA ARG A 94 -14.14 25.01 5.04
C ARG A 94 -13.02 24.00 4.80
N GLU A 95 -13.40 22.79 4.41
CA GLU A 95 -12.45 21.76 4.00
C GLU A 95 -11.71 22.14 2.70
N SER A 96 -12.43 22.77 1.77
CA SER A 96 -11.92 23.29 0.49
C SER A 96 -12.11 24.82 0.41
N PRO A 97 -11.26 25.63 1.05
CA PRO A 97 -11.33 27.09 0.95
C PRO A 97 -11.23 27.59 -0.49
N THR A 98 -11.96 28.66 -0.81
CA THR A 98 -11.82 29.35 -2.09
C THR A 98 -10.57 30.22 -2.11
N LEU A 99 -9.94 30.32 -3.28
CA LEU A 99 -8.72 31.09 -3.49
C LEU A 99 -9.04 32.57 -3.77
N ILE A 100 -8.44 33.47 -2.98
CA ILE A 100 -8.54 34.92 -3.16
C ILE A 100 -7.30 35.41 -3.93
N PRO A 101 -7.45 35.99 -5.13
CA PRO A 101 -6.33 36.54 -5.88
C PRO A 101 -5.57 37.63 -5.12
N TYR A 102 -4.24 37.56 -5.17
CA TYR A 102 -3.35 38.49 -4.49
C TYR A 102 -2.49 39.28 -5.49
N PRO A 103 -2.29 40.59 -5.27
CA PRO A 103 -2.97 41.42 -4.26
C PRO A 103 -4.42 41.75 -4.64
N SER A 104 -4.80 41.52 -5.90
CA SER A 104 -6.11 41.86 -6.47
C SER A 104 -6.37 41.07 -7.74
N TRP A 105 -7.60 41.08 -8.27
CA TRP A 105 -7.92 40.47 -9.57
C TRP A 105 -7.20 41.17 -10.72
N GLU A 106 -7.08 42.50 -10.64
CA GLU A 106 -6.47 43.37 -11.66
C GLU A 106 -5.00 43.03 -11.88
N ALA A 107 -4.30 42.54 -10.85
CA ALA A 107 -2.91 42.12 -10.97
C ALA A 107 -2.70 40.89 -11.89
N HIS A 108 -3.76 40.11 -12.14
CA HIS A 108 -3.74 38.88 -12.95
C HIS A 108 -4.51 39.00 -14.28
N GLU A 109 -5.23 40.11 -14.49
CA GLU A 109 -6.12 40.32 -15.63
C GLU A 109 -5.34 40.72 -16.89
N TYR A 110 -5.58 40.00 -17.99
CA TYR A 110 -5.15 40.42 -19.32
C TYR A 110 -6.16 41.42 -19.88
N LYS A 111 -5.84 42.72 -19.85
CA LYS A 111 -6.72 43.79 -20.31
C LYS A 111 -6.10 44.58 -21.46
N ASP A 112 -6.86 44.78 -22.54
CA ASP A 112 -6.48 45.60 -23.70
C ASP A 112 -5.11 45.25 -24.31
N GLY A 113 -4.73 43.96 -24.30
CA GLY A 113 -3.44 43.48 -24.81
C GLY A 113 -2.24 43.82 -23.91
N LYS A 114 -2.46 44.32 -22.69
CA LYS A 114 -1.40 44.54 -21.70
C LYS A 114 -1.07 43.24 -20.96
N VAL A 115 0.21 43.07 -20.68
CA VAL A 115 0.74 42.00 -19.84
C VAL A 115 0.37 42.29 -18.38
N PRO A 116 -0.17 41.31 -17.63
CA PRO A 116 -0.53 41.50 -16.23
C PRO A 116 0.71 41.76 -15.35
N GLU A 117 0.48 42.27 -14.13
CA GLU A 117 1.55 42.48 -13.15
C GLU A 117 2.21 41.15 -12.75
N ILE A 118 1.34 40.15 -12.51
CA ILE A 118 1.67 38.77 -12.19
C ILE A 118 1.21 37.85 -13.32
N ILE A 119 2.14 37.09 -13.89
CA ILE A 119 1.89 36.17 -14.99
C ILE A 119 1.79 34.74 -14.44
N SER A 120 2.89 34.15 -13.97
CA SER A 120 2.91 32.76 -13.52
C SER A 120 3.91 32.55 -12.40
N THR A 121 3.39 32.52 -11.18
CA THR A 121 4.20 32.38 -9.96
C THR A 121 4.42 30.92 -9.61
N PHE A 122 5.67 30.54 -9.33
CA PHE A 122 6.01 29.16 -8.95
C PHE A 122 6.15 29.01 -7.45
N ARG A 123 7.16 29.64 -6.87
CA ARG A 123 7.47 29.60 -5.43
C ARG A 123 7.50 31.01 -4.86
N ILE A 124 7.17 31.07 -3.59
CA ILE A 124 7.02 32.29 -2.82
C ILE A 124 7.69 32.14 -1.47
N ARG A 125 8.17 33.25 -0.92
CA ARG A 125 8.74 33.31 0.43
C ARG A 125 8.28 34.54 1.20
N ALA A 126 7.69 34.34 2.38
CA ALA A 126 7.44 35.42 3.33
C ALA A 126 8.64 35.54 4.28
N ASP A 127 9.18 36.76 4.43
CA ASP A 127 10.29 37.02 5.32
C ASP A 127 9.86 37.57 6.69
N ARG A 128 10.82 37.78 7.58
CA ARG A 128 10.60 38.35 8.92
C ARG A 128 10.15 39.81 8.91
N CYS A 129 10.38 40.50 7.80
CA CYS A 129 10.11 41.92 7.59
C CYS A 129 8.70 42.17 7.02
N GLU A 130 7.87 41.12 6.98
CA GLU A 130 6.53 41.15 6.39
C GLU A 130 6.56 41.52 4.91
N ARG A 131 7.56 41.03 4.18
CA ARG A 131 7.60 41.09 2.72
C ARG A 131 7.34 39.71 2.12
N LEU A 132 6.51 39.66 1.08
CA LEU A 132 6.28 38.48 0.27
C LEU A 132 7.10 38.56 -1.02
N TRP A 133 8.07 37.67 -1.14
CA TRP A 133 8.93 37.52 -2.29
C TRP A 133 8.33 36.50 -3.24
N VAL A 134 8.07 36.91 -4.47
CA VAL A 134 7.32 36.15 -5.45
C VAL A 134 8.16 35.98 -6.71
N LEU A 135 8.41 34.73 -7.06
CA LEU A 135 9.15 34.38 -8.27
C LEU A 135 8.17 34.15 -9.42
N ASP A 136 8.13 35.09 -10.36
CA ASP A 136 7.30 35.04 -11.57
C ASP A 136 8.14 34.62 -12.77
N THR A 137 7.70 33.57 -13.46
CA THR A 137 8.41 33.02 -14.63
C THR A 137 8.17 33.83 -15.90
N GLY A 138 7.07 34.56 -15.98
CA GLY A 138 6.65 35.29 -17.17
C GLY A 138 6.14 34.42 -18.32
N PHE A 139 6.02 33.10 -18.11
CA PHE A 139 5.49 32.15 -19.08
C PHE A 139 3.99 31.86 -18.84
N THR A 140 3.29 31.53 -19.92
CA THR A 140 1.96 30.92 -19.88
C THR A 140 1.92 29.66 -20.72
N ASP A 141 0.92 28.81 -20.45
CA ASP A 141 0.62 27.61 -21.23
C ASP A 141 1.80 26.63 -21.34
N MET A 142 2.55 26.52 -20.24
CA MET A 142 3.85 25.84 -20.18
C MET A 142 3.83 24.35 -20.52
N LEU A 143 2.67 23.68 -20.45
CA LEU A 143 2.56 22.27 -20.84
C LEU A 143 2.28 22.05 -22.33
N ASP A 144 1.50 22.95 -22.94
CA ASP A 144 0.98 22.75 -24.29
C ASP A 144 1.79 23.57 -25.30
N THR A 145 1.70 24.90 -25.19
CA THR A 145 2.42 25.84 -26.05
C THR A 145 3.03 26.96 -25.23
N PRO A 146 4.24 26.79 -24.65
CA PRO A 146 4.85 27.79 -23.80
C PRO A 146 4.99 29.15 -24.49
N GLU A 147 4.37 30.18 -23.92
CA GLU A 147 4.39 31.55 -24.43
C GLU A 147 5.01 32.48 -23.37
N GLN A 148 6.11 33.15 -23.72
CA GLN A 148 6.73 34.14 -22.84
C GLN A 148 6.15 35.54 -23.05
N HIS A 149 5.47 36.08 -22.04
CA HIS A 149 4.89 37.43 -22.10
C HIS A 149 5.75 38.49 -21.42
N ALA A 150 6.59 38.10 -20.45
CA ALA A 150 7.58 38.98 -19.85
C ALA A 150 8.85 38.21 -19.45
N PRO A 151 9.99 38.89 -19.30
CA PRO A 151 11.14 38.32 -18.63
C PRO A 151 10.81 37.88 -17.20
N PRO A 152 11.48 36.84 -16.67
CA PRO A 152 11.26 36.40 -15.29
C PRO A 152 11.65 37.52 -14.32
N ALA A 153 10.89 37.64 -13.25
CA ALA A 153 11.03 38.74 -12.29
C ALA A 153 10.79 38.29 -10.86
N LEU A 154 11.47 38.96 -9.94
CA LEU A 154 11.24 38.88 -8.50
C LEU A 154 10.34 40.06 -8.10
N LEU A 155 9.10 39.76 -7.72
CA LEU A 155 8.15 40.73 -7.20
C LEU A 155 8.19 40.68 -5.67
N VAL A 156 8.20 41.84 -5.01
CA VAL A 156 8.24 41.93 -3.55
C VAL A 156 7.11 42.81 -3.07
N TYR A 157 6.17 42.23 -2.34
CA TYR A 157 5.00 42.91 -1.78
C TYR A 157 5.16 43.16 -0.28
N ASP A 158 4.62 44.27 0.21
CA ASP A 158 4.47 44.54 1.63
C ASP A 158 3.19 43.87 2.15
N LEU A 159 3.32 42.88 3.04
CA LEU A 159 2.18 42.12 3.56
C LEU A 159 1.30 42.93 4.53
N ARG A 160 1.68 44.15 4.91
CA ARG A 160 0.87 45.00 5.80
C ARG A 160 -0.20 45.77 5.04
N ASN A 161 0.04 46.10 3.78
CA ASN A 161 -0.85 46.91 2.93
C ASN A 161 -1.03 46.36 1.51
N ASP A 162 -0.42 45.20 1.23
CA ASP A 162 -0.47 44.46 -0.03
C ASP A 162 -0.01 45.26 -1.26
N GLN A 163 0.88 46.23 -1.06
CA GLN A 163 1.47 47.03 -2.14
C GLN A 163 2.77 46.41 -2.66
N LEU A 164 2.97 46.50 -3.98
CA LEU A 164 4.22 46.15 -4.63
C LEU A 164 5.32 47.13 -4.21
N LEU A 165 6.32 46.66 -3.48
CA LEU A 165 7.50 47.43 -3.08
C LEU A 165 8.54 47.47 -4.19
N ARG A 166 8.74 46.35 -4.88
CA ARG A 166 9.79 46.21 -5.89
C ARG A 166 9.46 45.15 -6.91
N LYS A 167 9.76 45.44 -8.17
CA LYS A 167 9.83 44.47 -9.27
C LYS A 167 11.24 44.47 -9.83
N PHE A 168 11.99 43.40 -9.59
CA PHE A 168 13.33 43.21 -10.11
C PHE A 168 13.30 42.22 -11.26
N VAL A 169 13.61 42.69 -12.47
CA VAL A 169 13.70 41.82 -13.66
C VAL A 169 15.07 41.15 -13.68
N ILE A 170 15.11 39.82 -13.83
CA ILE A 170 16.38 39.09 -13.87
C ILE A 170 17.15 39.49 -15.14
N PRO A 171 18.42 39.94 -15.01
CA PRO A 171 19.23 40.39 -16.14
C PRO A 171 19.44 39.32 -17.22
N GLU A 172 19.59 39.76 -18.49
CA GLU A 172 19.72 38.86 -19.65
C GLU A 172 20.94 37.93 -19.56
N ASP A 173 22.07 38.46 -19.07
CA ASP A 173 23.32 37.74 -18.89
C ASP A 173 23.28 36.69 -17.76
N GLN A 174 22.17 36.64 -17.00
CA GLN A 174 21.96 35.70 -15.89
C GLN A 174 20.94 34.62 -16.25
N LYS A 175 20.46 34.61 -17.49
CA LYS A 175 19.56 33.60 -18.04
C LYS A 175 20.34 32.67 -18.97
N THR A 176 20.05 31.38 -18.88
CA THR A 176 20.51 30.40 -19.88
C THR A 176 19.55 30.37 -21.08
N ALA A 177 19.76 29.51 -22.06
CA ALA A 177 18.78 29.33 -23.15
C ALA A 177 17.49 28.65 -22.66
N ASP A 178 17.63 27.73 -21.70
CA ASP A 178 16.56 26.85 -21.22
C ASP A 178 16.10 27.22 -19.80
N TYR A 179 16.35 28.44 -19.34
CA TYR A 179 16.09 28.83 -17.94
C TYR A 179 14.64 28.62 -17.50
N LEU A 180 14.47 28.18 -16.26
CA LEU A 180 13.20 28.18 -15.54
C LEU A 180 13.47 28.36 -14.05
N PHE A 181 13.37 29.62 -13.59
CA PHE A 181 13.52 29.95 -12.18
C PHE A 181 12.27 29.52 -11.43
N ALA A 182 12.39 28.45 -10.64
CA ALA A 182 11.23 27.75 -10.11
C ALA A 182 11.18 27.70 -8.59
N ASN A 183 12.31 27.95 -7.90
CA ASN A 183 12.35 27.97 -6.44
C ASN A 183 13.14 29.16 -5.89
N ILE A 184 12.79 29.58 -4.68
CA ILE A 184 13.37 30.74 -3.99
C ILE A 184 13.61 30.45 -2.51
N ALA A 185 14.83 30.79 -2.04
CA ALA A 185 15.15 30.92 -0.63
C ALA A 185 15.48 32.37 -0.31
N VAL A 186 15.08 32.86 0.87
CA VAL A 186 15.32 34.25 1.30
C VAL A 186 16.03 34.24 2.63
N GLU A 187 17.14 34.96 2.70
CA GLU A 187 17.92 35.18 3.91
C GLU A 187 17.70 36.61 4.40
N ASP A 188 17.11 36.72 5.58
CA ASP A 188 16.40 37.92 6.02
C ASP A 188 16.84 38.43 7.40
N TYR A 189 18.05 38.10 7.86
CA TYR A 189 18.56 38.56 9.18
C TYR A 189 18.49 40.08 9.36
N SER A 190 18.66 40.82 8.26
CA SER A 190 18.53 42.27 8.19
C SER A 190 17.52 42.63 7.11
N CYS A 191 16.49 43.40 7.46
CA CYS A 191 15.51 43.89 6.49
C CYS A 191 16.13 44.83 5.44
N GLU A 192 17.21 45.52 5.80
CA GLU A 192 17.95 46.44 4.91
C GLU A 192 18.96 45.72 4.01
N ASP A 193 19.36 44.49 4.35
CA ASP A 193 20.41 43.74 3.66
C ASP A 193 20.03 42.26 3.53
N SER A 194 18.83 42.02 2.99
CA SER A 194 18.33 40.68 2.69
C SER A 194 18.83 40.18 1.34
N TYR A 195 18.95 38.86 1.21
CA TYR A 195 19.36 38.20 -0.02
C TYR A 195 18.32 37.18 -0.45
N ALA A 196 18.04 37.12 -1.74
CA ALA A 196 17.21 36.08 -2.34
C ALA A 196 18.07 35.19 -3.23
N TYR A 197 17.79 33.89 -3.20
CA TYR A 197 18.49 32.87 -3.98
C TYR A 197 17.48 32.17 -4.87
N LEU A 198 17.60 32.36 -6.18
CA LEU A 198 16.65 31.87 -7.18
C LEU A 198 17.27 30.68 -7.91
N GLY A 199 16.68 29.50 -7.74
CA GLY A 199 17.13 28.27 -8.37
C GLY A 199 16.58 28.14 -9.78
N ASP A 200 17.46 28.00 -10.76
CA ASP A 200 17.14 27.69 -12.15
C ASP A 200 17.17 26.17 -12.34
N LEU A 201 16.00 25.55 -12.50
CA LEU A 201 15.90 24.09 -12.62
C LEU A 201 16.27 23.61 -14.02
N ALA A 202 15.90 24.34 -15.07
CA ALA A 202 16.08 23.89 -16.45
C ALA A 202 17.40 24.37 -17.05
N GLY A 203 17.93 25.49 -16.54
CA GLY A 203 19.29 25.97 -16.77
C GLY A 203 20.17 25.90 -15.53
N PRO A 204 20.48 24.70 -14.97
CA PRO A 204 21.05 24.50 -13.65
C PRO A 204 21.98 25.61 -13.14
N GLY A 205 21.50 26.44 -12.22
CA GLY A 205 22.23 27.61 -11.75
C GLY A 205 21.50 28.33 -10.61
N LEU A 206 22.21 29.22 -9.93
CA LEU A 206 21.69 29.98 -8.79
C LEU A 206 21.86 31.48 -9.03
N VAL A 207 20.77 32.23 -9.13
CA VAL A 207 20.83 33.70 -9.15
C VAL A 207 20.75 34.22 -7.72
N VAL A 208 21.78 34.95 -7.31
CA VAL A 208 21.84 35.60 -5.99
C VAL A 208 21.44 37.06 -6.18
N TYR A 209 20.41 37.51 -5.47
CA TYR A 209 19.90 38.88 -5.49
C TYR A 209 20.13 39.55 -4.14
N SER A 210 20.63 40.79 -4.16
CA SER A 210 20.89 41.63 -2.98
C SER A 210 19.87 42.75 -2.91
N TRP A 211 19.05 42.76 -1.85
CA TRP A 211 18.05 43.81 -1.61
C TRP A 211 18.67 45.21 -1.49
N LYS A 212 19.80 45.30 -0.78
CA LYS A 212 20.48 46.55 -0.46
C LYS A 212 21.07 47.23 -1.70
N SER A 213 21.72 46.45 -2.55
CA SER A 213 22.40 46.97 -3.75
C SER A 213 21.50 46.98 -4.98
N ASP A 214 20.34 46.30 -4.93
CA ASP A 214 19.42 46.10 -6.04
C ASP A 214 20.10 45.50 -7.28
N LYS A 215 20.94 44.49 -7.02
CA LYS A 215 21.73 43.79 -8.03
C LYS A 215 21.65 42.29 -7.81
N SER A 216 21.86 41.55 -8.89
CA SER A 216 22.01 40.11 -8.86
C SER A 216 23.20 39.62 -9.67
N TRP A 217 23.61 38.37 -9.47
CA TRP A 217 24.60 37.67 -10.27
C TRP A 217 24.30 36.18 -10.32
N LEU A 218 24.75 35.53 -11.40
CA LEU A 218 24.57 34.09 -11.62
C LEU A 218 25.76 33.30 -11.09
N VAL A 219 25.49 32.32 -10.24
CA VAL A 219 26.44 31.34 -9.73
C VAL A 219 26.21 30.01 -10.45
N LYS A 220 27.28 29.42 -10.97
CA LYS A 220 27.28 28.12 -11.64
C LYS A 220 28.18 27.15 -10.90
N HIS A 221 27.70 25.92 -10.75
CA HIS A 221 28.43 24.82 -10.16
C HIS A 221 27.86 23.48 -10.64
N HIS A 222 28.70 22.46 -10.82
CA HIS A 222 28.28 21.16 -11.35
C HIS A 222 27.31 20.41 -10.40
N PHE A 223 27.33 20.70 -9.10
CA PHE A 223 26.34 20.15 -8.14
C PHE A 223 24.92 20.68 -8.33
N PHE A 224 24.71 21.70 -9.18
CA PHE A 224 23.37 22.15 -9.55
C PHE A 224 22.75 21.28 -10.64
N GLU A 225 23.55 20.51 -11.38
CA GLU A 225 23.09 19.69 -12.50
C GLU A 225 22.35 18.44 -12.02
N SER A 226 21.40 17.95 -12.82
CA SER A 226 20.73 16.67 -12.60
C SER A 226 21.70 15.48 -12.74
N ASP A 227 21.43 14.38 -12.05
CA ASP A 227 22.11 13.11 -12.30
C ASP A 227 21.27 12.25 -13.26
N PRO A 228 21.78 11.94 -14.48
CA PRO A 228 21.04 11.14 -15.46
C PRO A 228 20.58 9.76 -14.96
N LYS A 229 21.24 9.19 -13.95
CA LYS A 229 20.81 7.92 -13.33
C LYS A 229 19.50 8.05 -12.55
N PHE A 230 19.16 9.27 -12.15
CA PHE A 230 18.00 9.61 -11.35
C PHE A 230 17.05 10.52 -12.16
N SER A 231 17.02 10.38 -13.48
CA SER A 231 16.05 11.10 -14.31
C SER A 231 14.71 10.40 -14.42
N ASP A 232 14.63 9.12 -14.06
CA ASP A 232 13.38 8.35 -14.07
C ASP A 232 12.64 8.51 -12.74
N PHE A 233 11.36 8.84 -12.85
CA PHE A 233 10.43 8.97 -11.74
C PHE A 233 9.32 7.93 -11.88
N ASN A 234 8.84 7.44 -10.73
CA ASN A 234 7.64 6.62 -10.67
C ASN A 234 6.84 7.00 -9.43
N VAL A 235 5.94 7.96 -9.62
CA VAL A 235 5.12 8.48 -8.54
C VAL A 235 3.74 7.89 -8.65
N SER A 236 3.36 7.10 -7.65
CA SER A 236 2.03 6.49 -7.59
C SER A 236 1.63 5.79 -8.89
N GLY A 237 2.55 5.03 -9.51
CA GLY A 237 2.31 4.24 -10.72
C GLY A 237 2.35 5.00 -12.04
N ILE A 238 2.65 6.31 -12.02
CA ILE A 238 2.88 7.11 -13.22
C ILE A 238 4.39 7.24 -13.40
N ALA A 239 4.90 6.61 -14.45
CA ALA A 239 6.30 6.71 -14.84
C ALA A 239 6.51 7.90 -15.78
N PHE A 240 7.51 8.72 -15.50
CA PHE A 240 7.90 9.87 -16.32
C PHE A 240 9.38 10.16 -16.15
N HIS A 241 9.92 11.03 -17.00
CA HIS A 241 11.35 11.31 -17.08
C HIS A 241 11.60 12.83 -17.03
N TRP A 242 12.39 13.28 -16.05
CA TRP A 242 12.82 14.69 -15.90
C TRP A 242 14.32 14.79 -15.70
N THR A 243 14.90 15.89 -16.18
CA THR A 243 16.32 16.22 -16.01
C THR A 243 16.47 17.52 -15.22
N ASP A 244 15.63 17.71 -14.22
CA ASP A 244 15.51 18.97 -13.49
C ASP A 244 16.69 19.13 -12.51
N GLY A 245 17.36 20.27 -12.63
CA GLY A 245 18.52 20.68 -11.85
C GLY A 245 18.15 21.27 -10.48
N LEU A 246 18.96 22.23 -10.02
CA LEU A 246 18.84 22.88 -8.72
C LEU A 246 17.40 23.29 -8.41
N PHE A 247 16.86 22.71 -7.34
CA PHE A 247 15.46 22.93 -6.97
C PHE A 247 15.28 23.14 -5.47
N GLY A 248 15.58 22.15 -4.63
CA GLY A 248 15.46 22.29 -3.17
C GLY A 248 16.59 23.15 -2.59
N MET A 249 16.23 24.16 -1.78
CA MET A 249 17.18 25.06 -1.11
C MET A 249 16.70 25.42 0.29
N SER A 250 17.59 25.31 1.28
CA SER A 250 17.34 25.63 2.68
C SER A 250 18.51 26.39 3.30
N LEU A 251 18.22 27.30 4.23
CA LEU A 251 19.23 28.16 4.85
C LEU A 251 19.34 27.87 6.34
N GLN A 252 20.55 27.55 6.81
CA GLN A 252 20.90 27.44 8.22
C GLN A 252 21.73 28.64 8.68
N PRO A 253 21.22 29.48 9.59
CA PRO A 253 21.98 30.57 10.18
C PRO A 253 23.30 30.13 10.81
N THR A 254 24.35 30.91 10.56
CA THR A 254 25.65 30.79 11.22
C THR A 254 25.95 32.02 12.07
N ASN A 255 26.82 31.87 13.07
CA ASN A 255 27.10 32.93 14.05
C ASN A 255 27.88 34.13 13.47
N ASP A 256 28.36 34.05 12.23
CA ASP A 256 29.14 35.08 11.56
C ASP A 256 28.31 36.01 10.65
N GLY A 257 26.97 35.93 10.73
CA GLY A 257 26.04 36.79 9.96
C GLY A 257 25.68 36.26 8.57
N TYR A 258 26.11 35.04 8.28
CA TYR A 258 25.80 34.30 7.05
C TYR A 258 24.93 33.08 7.38
N SER A 259 24.73 32.24 6.38
CA SER A 259 24.13 30.92 6.48
C SER A 259 24.92 29.87 5.72
N THR A 260 24.78 28.61 6.12
CA THR A 260 25.02 27.45 5.26
C THR A 260 23.75 27.20 4.46
N MET A 261 23.86 27.18 3.13
CA MET A 261 22.79 26.72 2.26
C MET A 261 22.92 25.21 2.06
N TYR A 262 21.86 24.46 2.32
CA TYR A 262 21.68 23.08 1.91
C TYR A 262 20.85 23.06 0.63
N PHE A 263 21.29 22.29 -0.37
CA PHE A 263 20.61 22.27 -1.66
C PHE A 263 20.76 20.93 -2.40
N HIS A 264 19.83 20.70 -3.32
CA HIS A 264 19.86 19.55 -4.21
C HIS A 264 19.15 19.80 -5.55
N PRO A 265 19.60 19.14 -6.63
CA PRO A 265 18.80 18.98 -7.85
C PRO A 265 17.55 18.12 -7.60
N LEU A 266 16.49 18.35 -8.36
CA LEU A 266 15.26 17.53 -8.29
C LEU A 266 15.52 16.10 -8.81
N SER A 267 16.15 15.99 -9.98
CA SER A 267 16.57 14.71 -10.58
C SER A 267 17.90 14.24 -10.00
N SER A 268 17.95 14.07 -8.68
CA SER A 268 19.12 13.57 -7.94
C SER A 268 18.70 13.07 -6.55
N ASN A 269 19.49 12.17 -5.98
CA ASN A 269 19.37 11.76 -4.58
C ASN A 269 20.43 12.38 -3.67
N MET A 270 21.31 13.23 -4.20
CA MET A 270 22.41 13.83 -3.44
C MET A 270 21.99 15.10 -2.70
N GLU A 271 22.61 15.36 -1.55
CA GLU A 271 22.51 16.63 -0.82
C GLU A 271 23.88 17.32 -0.79
N TYR A 272 23.86 18.64 -0.96
CA TYR A 272 25.05 19.47 -1.01
C TYR A 272 24.93 20.63 -0.03
N SER A 273 26.06 21.28 0.27
CA SER A 273 26.09 22.54 0.98
C SER A 273 27.09 23.54 0.43
N VAL A 274 26.81 24.82 0.69
CA VAL A 274 27.71 25.95 0.38
C VAL A 274 27.49 27.07 1.39
N SER A 275 28.55 27.82 1.71
CA SER A 275 28.40 29.03 2.53
C SER A 275 27.84 30.18 1.73
N THR A 276 26.80 30.84 2.24
CA THR A 276 26.30 32.10 1.66
C THR A 276 27.33 33.23 1.73
N LYS A 277 28.35 33.12 2.58
CA LYS A 277 29.50 34.05 2.57
C LYS A 277 30.25 34.06 1.24
N LEU A 278 30.34 32.89 0.59
CA LEU A 278 30.83 32.79 -0.78
C LEU A 278 29.78 33.38 -1.74
N LEU A 279 28.54 32.90 -1.66
CA LEU A 279 27.48 33.27 -2.62
C LEU A 279 27.22 34.78 -2.68
N ARG A 280 27.36 35.48 -1.56
CA ARG A 280 27.16 36.93 -1.44
C ARG A 280 28.32 37.78 -1.96
N ASP A 281 29.48 37.18 -2.24
CA ASP A 281 30.64 37.83 -2.84
C ASP A 281 30.65 37.54 -4.34
N PRO A 282 30.23 38.49 -5.20
CA PRO A 282 30.08 38.24 -6.63
C PRO A 282 31.40 37.85 -7.32
N GLU A 283 32.54 38.41 -6.89
CA GLU A 283 33.83 38.10 -7.49
C GLU A 283 34.27 36.67 -7.16
N ARG A 284 34.08 36.24 -5.91
CA ARG A 284 34.41 34.87 -5.51
C ARG A 284 33.39 33.85 -6.01
N ALA A 285 32.10 34.16 -5.96
CA ALA A 285 31.03 33.25 -6.34
C ALA A 285 31.07 32.91 -7.84
N THR A 286 31.50 33.85 -8.69
CA THR A 286 31.59 33.68 -10.15
C THR A 286 32.98 33.22 -10.62
N SER A 287 33.95 33.09 -9.71
CA SER A 287 35.28 32.56 -10.01
C SER A 287 35.25 31.07 -10.30
N LYS A 288 36.12 30.60 -11.20
CA LYS A 288 36.32 29.18 -11.49
C LYS A 288 36.92 28.39 -10.32
N ASP A 289 37.51 29.09 -9.34
CA ASP A 289 38.15 28.47 -8.18
C ASP A 289 37.16 28.18 -7.03
N ASN A 290 35.87 28.49 -7.21
CA ASN A 290 34.83 28.29 -6.19
C ASN A 290 34.52 26.80 -5.90
N VAL A 291 35.05 25.87 -6.70
CA VAL A 291 34.72 24.44 -6.68
C VAL A 291 34.94 23.79 -5.31
N ASN A 292 36.00 24.19 -4.60
CA ASN A 292 36.34 23.61 -3.29
C ASN A 292 35.48 24.13 -2.13
N GLU A 293 34.65 25.14 -2.37
CA GLU A 293 33.77 25.75 -1.35
C GLU A 293 32.37 25.11 -1.32
N PHE A 294 32.06 24.27 -2.31
CA PHE A 294 30.87 23.45 -2.36
C PHE A 294 31.18 22.05 -1.83
N HIS A 295 30.28 21.51 -1.02
CA HIS A 295 30.50 20.23 -0.34
C HIS A 295 29.38 19.25 -0.63
N ALA A 296 29.72 18.06 -1.12
CA ALA A 296 28.81 16.93 -1.17
C ALA A 296 28.66 16.32 0.22
N LEU A 297 27.43 16.21 0.71
CA LEU A 297 27.14 15.69 2.04
C LEU A 297 26.90 14.18 2.01
N GLY A 298 26.14 13.70 1.03
CA GLY A 298 25.78 12.30 0.90
C GLY A 298 24.51 12.11 0.08
N SER A 299 23.92 10.93 0.20
CA SER A 299 22.75 10.50 -0.57
C SER A 299 21.55 10.21 0.33
N ARG A 300 20.35 10.49 -0.19
CA ARG A 300 19.04 10.10 0.35
C ARG A 300 18.64 8.67 -0.01
N GLY A 301 19.51 7.94 -0.72
CA GLY A 301 19.30 6.55 -1.13
C GLY A 301 18.57 6.39 -2.46
N ASP A 302 18.23 5.16 -2.79
CA ASP A 302 17.48 4.84 -4.01
C ASP A 302 16.08 5.46 -3.94
N ASN A 303 15.59 6.02 -5.05
CA ASN A 303 14.34 6.81 -5.12
C ASN A 303 14.29 8.05 -4.21
N GLY A 304 15.44 8.51 -3.70
CA GLY A 304 15.57 9.67 -2.81
C GLY A 304 15.43 11.04 -3.48
N HIS A 305 14.68 11.14 -4.59
CA HIS A 305 14.37 12.39 -5.28
C HIS A 305 13.60 13.33 -4.37
N SER A 306 13.94 14.61 -4.39
CA SER A 306 13.35 15.59 -3.48
C SER A 306 12.92 16.86 -4.19
N SER A 307 11.65 17.25 -4.00
CA SER A 307 11.06 18.47 -4.55
C SER A 307 11.41 19.72 -3.76
N VAL A 308 11.66 19.60 -2.47
CA VAL A 308 11.90 20.76 -1.62
C VAL A 308 12.57 20.32 -0.33
N SER A 309 13.34 21.23 0.25
CA SER A 309 13.75 21.15 1.65
C SER A 309 13.39 22.43 2.39
N PHE A 310 13.22 22.31 3.70
CA PHE A 310 13.09 23.46 4.59
C PHE A 310 13.76 23.16 5.93
N LEU A 311 14.60 24.08 6.40
CA LEU A 311 15.19 24.00 7.73
C LEU A 311 14.27 24.65 8.76
N ASP A 312 13.92 23.90 9.80
CA ASP A 312 13.28 24.49 10.97
C ASP A 312 14.34 25.19 11.86
N PRO A 313 14.29 26.53 12.03
CA PRO A 313 15.23 27.25 12.86
C PRO A 313 15.12 26.87 14.36
N ASN A 314 13.97 26.37 14.81
CA ASN A 314 13.75 26.04 16.22
C ASN A 314 14.42 24.71 16.62
N THR A 315 14.27 23.67 15.80
CA THR A 315 14.86 22.36 16.07
C THR A 315 16.24 22.17 15.43
N GLY A 316 16.57 22.98 14.43
CA GLY A 316 17.76 22.82 13.60
C GLY A 316 17.69 21.60 12.68
N VAL A 317 16.49 21.08 12.41
CA VAL A 317 16.27 19.92 11.54
C VAL A 317 15.92 20.38 10.13
N LEU A 318 16.56 19.76 9.15
CA LEU A 318 16.24 19.89 7.73
C LEU A 318 15.16 18.87 7.39
N PHE A 319 13.99 19.35 6.97
CA PHE A 319 12.93 18.51 6.40
C PHE A 319 13.03 18.53 4.88
N TYR A 320 12.69 17.44 4.22
CA TYR A 320 12.67 17.37 2.76
C TYR A 320 11.61 16.40 2.25
N ALA A 321 11.11 16.68 1.04
CA ALA A 321 9.95 16.04 0.45
C ALA A 321 10.35 14.99 -0.60
N LEU A 322 10.26 13.71 -0.26
CA LEU A 322 10.66 12.59 -1.11
C LEU A 322 9.54 12.22 -2.08
N THR A 323 9.68 12.66 -3.34
CA THR A 323 8.59 12.60 -4.34
C THR A 323 8.26 11.18 -4.78
N ASN A 324 9.26 10.34 -5.05
CA ASN A 324 9.06 8.95 -5.45
C ASN A 324 8.64 8.03 -4.29
N MET A 325 8.77 8.49 -3.04
CA MET A 325 8.43 7.72 -1.85
C MET A 325 7.12 8.16 -1.19
N ASN A 326 6.44 9.18 -1.72
CA ASN A 326 5.23 9.74 -1.11
C ASN A 326 5.43 10.12 0.37
N ALA A 327 6.59 10.71 0.70
CA ALA A 327 7.04 10.85 2.09
C ALA A 327 7.69 12.21 2.38
N ILE A 328 7.62 12.62 3.64
CA ILE A 328 8.42 13.71 4.21
C ILE A 328 9.45 13.11 5.15
N ALA A 329 10.70 13.44 4.91
CA ALA A 329 11.83 12.99 5.68
C ALA A 329 12.51 14.15 6.42
N CYS A 330 13.41 13.78 7.32
CA CYS A 330 14.17 14.70 8.15
C CYS A 330 15.63 14.28 8.24
N TRP A 331 16.50 15.26 8.47
CA TRP A 331 17.90 15.08 8.81
C TRP A 331 18.38 16.24 9.68
N LYS A 332 19.29 15.96 10.60
CA LYS A 332 19.86 16.98 11.49
C LYS A 332 21.28 17.31 11.05
N PRO A 333 21.60 18.56 10.64
CA PRO A 333 22.88 18.86 10.01
C PRO A 333 24.14 18.65 10.84
N GLN A 334 24.02 18.49 12.17
CA GLN A 334 25.15 18.14 13.03
C GLN A 334 25.58 16.66 12.87
N ASN A 335 24.75 15.82 12.25
CA ASN A 335 25.04 14.42 11.98
C ASN A 335 25.61 14.26 10.56
N MET A 336 26.34 13.16 10.30
CA MET A 336 26.73 12.83 8.93
C MET A 336 25.49 12.56 8.07
N PHE A 337 25.52 12.94 6.79
CA PHE A 337 24.41 12.70 5.86
C PHE A 337 24.46 11.25 5.33
N THR A 338 24.18 10.30 6.22
CA THR A 338 24.06 8.86 5.89
C THR A 338 22.61 8.41 6.07
N LEU A 339 22.22 7.29 5.48
CA LEU A 339 20.85 6.78 5.55
C LEU A 339 20.41 6.50 7.01
N GLU A 340 21.34 6.07 7.86
CA GLU A 340 21.07 5.76 9.28
C GLU A 340 20.82 7.02 10.13
N GLN A 341 21.17 8.21 9.62
CA GLN A 341 20.98 9.50 10.29
C GLN A 341 19.81 10.30 9.70
N GLN A 342 19.08 9.71 8.76
CA GLN A 342 17.88 10.25 8.14
C GLN A 342 16.65 9.52 8.68
N GLY A 343 15.51 10.22 8.80
CA GLY A 343 14.27 9.63 9.32
C GLY A 343 13.06 10.04 8.49
N ILE A 344 12.04 9.19 8.42
CA ILE A 344 10.75 9.52 7.80
C ILE A 344 9.81 10.02 8.89
N ILE A 345 9.18 11.18 8.67
CA ILE A 345 8.21 11.78 9.60
C ILE A 345 6.76 11.58 9.17
N TYR A 346 6.51 11.37 7.87
CA TYR A 346 5.19 11.10 7.33
C TYR A 346 5.31 10.39 5.97
N GLU A 347 4.50 9.38 5.71
CA GLU A 347 4.45 8.64 4.44
C GLU A 347 3.04 8.13 4.22
N ASP A 348 2.43 8.45 3.07
CA ASP A 348 1.07 8.02 2.75
C ASP A 348 0.79 8.05 1.24
N ASN A 349 0.35 6.93 0.67
CA ASN A 349 0.11 6.78 -0.77
C ASN A 349 -1.19 7.43 -1.28
N ILE A 350 -2.00 8.00 -0.40
CA ILE A 350 -3.26 8.67 -0.71
C ILE A 350 -3.14 10.17 -0.47
N THR A 351 -2.65 10.58 0.71
CA THR A 351 -2.59 11.97 1.12
C THR A 351 -1.29 12.67 0.73
N MET A 352 -0.22 11.92 0.41
CA MET A 352 1.12 12.41 0.12
C MET A 352 1.64 11.98 -1.26
N VAL A 353 0.77 11.95 -2.29
CA VAL A 353 1.09 11.42 -3.63
C VAL A 353 2.26 12.13 -4.30
N PHE A 354 2.28 13.47 -4.32
CA PHE A 354 3.44 14.22 -4.75
C PHE A 354 3.64 15.38 -3.77
N PRO A 355 4.52 15.26 -2.77
CA PRO A 355 4.81 16.37 -1.87
C PRO A 355 5.53 17.46 -2.67
N ASN A 356 4.85 18.56 -2.98
CA ASN A 356 5.36 19.57 -3.90
C ASN A 356 6.09 20.69 -3.17
N ASP A 357 5.52 21.18 -2.07
CA ASP A 357 6.10 22.25 -1.26
C ASP A 357 5.96 21.99 0.24
N LEU A 358 6.87 22.58 1.02
CA LEU A 358 7.10 22.36 2.44
C LEU A 358 7.55 23.68 3.06
N LYS A 359 6.94 24.04 4.19
CA LYS A 359 7.30 25.22 4.98
C LYS A 359 7.22 24.93 6.47
N VAL A 360 8.03 25.61 7.26
CA VAL A 360 7.88 25.64 8.72
C VAL A 360 7.54 27.07 9.12
N ASP A 361 6.40 27.23 9.79
CA ASP A 361 5.91 28.54 10.21
C ASP A 361 6.66 29.05 11.46
N ARG A 362 6.41 30.31 11.84
CA ARG A 362 7.05 30.94 13.01
C ARG A 362 6.66 30.26 14.34
N ASN A 363 5.56 29.51 14.38
CA ASN A 363 5.10 28.77 15.54
C ASN A 363 5.74 27.36 15.62
N GLY A 364 6.57 26.99 14.64
CA GLY A 364 7.21 25.68 14.57
C GLY A 364 6.28 24.59 14.05
N ASN A 365 5.22 24.94 13.32
CA ASN A 365 4.42 23.94 12.60
C ASN A 365 4.97 23.74 11.19
N ILE A 366 5.09 22.48 10.81
CA ILE A 366 5.38 22.07 9.43
C ILE A 366 4.06 22.08 8.64
N TRP A 367 4.14 22.60 7.42
CA TRP A 367 3.05 22.68 6.45
C TRP A 367 3.52 22.09 5.13
N VAL A 368 2.73 21.20 4.54
CA VAL A 368 3.11 20.45 3.34
C VAL A 368 1.98 20.54 2.33
N LEU A 369 2.28 21.01 1.13
CA LEU A 369 1.40 20.93 -0.03
C LEU A 369 1.69 19.62 -0.76
N SER A 370 0.71 18.74 -0.81
CA SER A 370 0.75 17.53 -1.64
C SER A 370 -0.31 17.63 -2.74
N ASP A 371 0.09 17.31 -3.96
CA ASP A 371 -0.80 17.27 -5.12
C ASP A 371 -0.65 15.96 -5.90
N ARG A 372 -1.22 15.95 -7.11
CA ARG A 372 -1.09 14.87 -8.09
C ARG A 372 -0.49 15.38 -9.39
N LEU A 373 0.60 16.14 -9.29
CA LEU A 373 1.29 16.75 -10.43
C LEU A 373 1.56 15.75 -11.59
N PRO A 374 2.07 14.53 -11.34
CA PRO A 374 2.26 13.55 -12.42
C PRO A 374 0.95 13.17 -13.13
N SER A 375 -0.16 13.04 -12.40
CA SER A 375 -1.47 12.77 -13.00
C SER A 375 -1.99 13.96 -13.80
N PHE A 376 -1.74 15.18 -13.34
CA PHE A 376 -2.15 16.39 -14.05
C PHE A 376 -1.41 16.57 -15.39
N MET A 377 -0.12 16.23 -15.42
CA MET A 377 0.74 16.36 -16.61
C MET A 377 0.58 15.21 -17.60
N TYR A 378 0.55 13.97 -17.12
CA TYR A 378 0.73 12.78 -17.95
C TYR A 378 -0.49 11.86 -18.00
N ALA A 379 -1.53 12.17 -17.23
CA ALA A 379 -2.78 11.41 -17.19
C ALA A 379 -3.98 12.37 -17.03
N HIS A 380 -4.94 12.00 -16.19
CA HIS A 380 -6.07 12.84 -15.84
C HIS A 380 -6.26 12.86 -14.32
N LEU A 381 -6.61 14.02 -13.78
CA LEU A 381 -7.12 14.14 -12.42
C LEU A 381 -8.57 13.62 -12.38
N ASP A 382 -8.93 12.94 -11.28
CA ASP A 382 -10.31 12.54 -11.02
C ASP A 382 -11.03 13.69 -10.30
N PRO A 383 -12.00 14.39 -10.94
CA PRO A 383 -12.69 15.52 -10.32
C PRO A 383 -13.54 15.12 -9.12
N ASP A 384 -13.84 13.83 -8.93
CA ASP A 384 -14.61 13.32 -7.81
C ASP A 384 -13.75 12.87 -6.61
N ASP A 385 -12.43 12.85 -6.76
CA ASP A 385 -11.46 12.54 -5.69
C ASP A 385 -10.67 13.78 -5.26
N TYR A 386 -10.16 13.79 -4.03
CA TYR A 386 -9.30 14.87 -3.55
C TYR A 386 -7.91 14.77 -4.19
N ASN A 387 -7.61 15.72 -5.08
CA ASN A 387 -6.36 15.77 -5.84
C ASN A 387 -5.28 16.61 -5.16
N PHE A 388 -5.67 17.58 -4.33
CA PHE A 388 -4.75 18.53 -3.70
C PHE A 388 -5.00 18.59 -2.20
N ARG A 389 -3.94 18.65 -1.39
CA ARG A 389 -4.02 18.66 0.08
C ARG A 389 -2.95 19.57 0.66
N ILE A 390 -3.30 20.28 1.73
CA ILE A 390 -2.34 20.92 2.63
C ILE A 390 -2.41 20.17 3.95
N LEU A 391 -1.29 19.60 4.39
CA LEU A 391 -1.13 18.92 5.66
C LEU A 391 -0.37 19.80 6.64
N THR A 392 -0.62 19.63 7.94
CA THR A 392 0.09 20.36 8.99
C THR A 392 0.33 19.50 10.23
N GLY A 393 1.39 19.82 10.97
CA GLY A 393 1.69 19.25 12.29
C GLY A 393 2.77 20.05 13.00
N SER A 394 3.02 19.76 14.27
CA SER A 394 4.15 20.38 15.00
C SER A 394 5.47 19.77 14.51
N ALA A 395 6.42 20.58 14.05
CA ALA A 395 7.71 20.09 13.56
C ALA A 395 8.48 19.33 14.66
N LYS A 396 8.40 19.82 15.89
CA LYS A 396 9.01 19.19 17.07
C LYS A 396 8.37 17.84 17.40
N GLU A 397 7.06 17.74 17.31
CA GLU A 397 6.35 16.47 17.54
C GLU A 397 6.61 15.50 16.38
N ALA A 398 6.63 15.99 15.13
CA ALA A 398 6.88 15.18 13.94
C ALA A 398 8.24 14.46 13.98
N ILE A 399 9.28 15.10 14.51
CA ILE A 399 10.60 14.46 14.67
C ILE A 399 10.70 13.56 15.90
N THR A 400 9.72 13.60 16.82
CA THR A 400 9.74 12.74 18.02
C THR A 400 9.77 11.28 17.60
N ASP A 401 10.57 10.47 18.31
CA ASP A 401 10.83 9.06 18.01
C ASP A 401 11.52 8.79 16.66
N THR A 402 12.12 9.82 16.05
CA THR A 402 13.02 9.68 14.89
C THR A 402 14.47 9.97 15.28
N VAL A 403 15.41 9.54 14.43
CA VAL A 403 16.85 9.87 14.57
C VAL A 403 17.13 11.37 14.57
N CYS A 404 16.23 12.18 13.98
CA CYS A 404 16.35 13.64 13.92
C CYS A 404 16.08 14.33 15.26
N SER A 405 15.46 13.64 16.23
CA SER A 405 15.21 14.18 17.58
C SER A 405 16.44 14.10 18.50
N MET A 406 17.37 13.19 18.23
CA MET A 406 18.53 12.96 19.10
C MET A 406 19.58 14.06 18.90
N SER A 407 20.06 14.64 20.00
CA SER A 407 21.30 15.42 19.99
C SER A 407 22.45 14.41 20.07
N SER A 408 23.41 14.46 19.15
CA SER A 408 24.50 13.49 19.08
C SER A 408 25.20 13.33 20.45
N PRO A 409 25.60 12.11 20.86
CA PRO A 409 26.42 11.95 22.06
C PRO A 409 27.77 12.64 21.85
N PRO A 410 28.40 13.20 22.90
CA PRO A 410 29.76 13.72 22.79
C PRO A 410 30.72 12.58 22.42
N ILE A 411 31.57 12.82 21.42
CA ILE A 411 32.64 11.90 21.01
C ILE A 411 33.59 11.72 22.21
N THR A 412 33.47 10.61 22.92
CA THR A 412 34.49 10.18 23.87
C THR A 412 35.46 9.23 23.15
N ASN A 413 36.61 9.78 22.76
CA ASN A 413 37.82 8.99 22.57
C ASN A 413 38.06 8.21 23.86
N ASN A 414 37.91 6.87 23.84
CA ASN A 414 38.64 6.02 24.77
C ASN A 414 38.81 4.61 24.21
N SER A 415 40.10 4.27 24.10
CA SER A 415 40.68 2.95 23.88
C SER A 415 39.99 1.87 24.72
N VAL A 416 39.60 0.79 24.06
CA VAL A 416 39.10 -0.43 24.70
C VAL A 416 40.26 -1.14 25.40
N HIS A 417 40.30 -1.06 26.73
CA HIS A 417 41.01 -2.02 27.57
C HIS A 417 40.00 -3.02 28.15
N PHE A 418 40.16 -4.29 27.77
CA PHE A 418 39.46 -5.40 28.40
C PHE A 418 40.01 -5.61 29.82
N SER A 419 39.15 -5.53 30.83
CA SER A 419 39.41 -6.15 32.13
C SER A 419 38.17 -6.87 32.64
N THR A 420 38.33 -8.18 32.78
CA THR A 420 37.44 -9.14 33.41
C THR A 420 37.10 -8.76 34.85
N PHE A 421 35.81 -8.74 35.20
CA PHE A 421 35.38 -8.87 36.59
C PHE A 421 34.23 -9.88 36.74
N ARG A 422 34.43 -10.82 37.65
CA ARG A 422 33.50 -11.89 38.06
C ARG A 422 32.30 -11.32 38.82
N PRO A 423 31.08 -11.86 38.67
CA PRO A 423 30.00 -11.65 39.61
C PRO A 423 30.10 -12.63 40.79
N GLN A 424 30.01 -12.09 42.01
CA GLN A 424 29.72 -12.84 43.23
C GLN A 424 28.25 -13.28 43.26
N THR A 425 28.04 -14.48 43.79
CA THR A 425 26.75 -15.15 43.97
C THR A 425 26.13 -14.85 45.34
N SER A 426 24.82 -14.57 45.37
CA SER A 426 23.87 -15.12 46.37
C SER A 426 22.44 -14.89 45.83
N LYS A 427 21.75 -15.94 45.36
CA LYS A 427 20.85 -16.88 46.06
C LYS A 427 19.36 -16.52 45.87
N SER A 428 18.81 -17.17 44.84
CA SER A 428 17.55 -17.93 44.80
C SER A 428 16.21 -17.23 45.10
N ALA A 429 15.41 -17.07 44.05
CA ALA A 429 13.99 -17.39 44.06
C ALA A 429 13.59 -18.04 42.72
N GLY A 430 13.22 -19.33 42.78
CA GLY A 430 12.32 -20.02 41.85
C GLY A 430 12.77 -20.27 40.42
N CYS A 431 13.42 -21.42 40.16
CA CYS A 431 13.37 -22.05 38.84
C CYS A 431 11.92 -22.46 38.52
N MET A 432 11.30 -21.83 37.53
CA MET A 432 10.20 -22.44 36.77
C MET A 432 10.81 -23.23 35.61
N ASN A 433 10.45 -24.50 35.48
CA ASN A 433 10.91 -25.41 34.43
C ASN A 433 10.52 -24.90 33.03
N ASN A 434 11.49 -24.35 32.30
CA ASN A 434 11.40 -24.03 30.86
C ASN A 434 11.61 -25.26 29.95
N SER A 435 11.69 -26.47 30.52
CA SER A 435 11.94 -27.69 29.78
C SER A 435 10.81 -28.00 28.79
N GLU A 436 9.54 -27.74 29.12
CA GLU A 436 8.42 -28.02 28.22
C GLU A 436 8.36 -27.08 27.01
N LEU A 437 8.67 -25.79 27.17
CA LEU A 437 8.63 -24.83 26.07
C LEU A 437 9.80 -25.06 25.11
N ILE A 438 10.99 -25.33 25.67
CA ILE A 438 12.16 -25.73 24.88
C ILE A 438 11.88 -27.06 24.19
N LEU A 439 11.24 -28.03 24.85
CA LEU A 439 10.87 -29.32 24.28
C LEU A 439 9.82 -29.19 23.18
N VAL A 440 8.80 -28.35 23.34
CA VAL A 440 7.79 -28.09 22.28
C VAL A 440 8.44 -27.35 21.10
N LEU A 441 9.24 -26.31 21.33
CA LEU A 441 9.97 -25.61 20.27
C LEU A 441 10.99 -26.52 19.58
N THR A 442 11.72 -27.37 20.32
CA THR A 442 12.68 -28.32 19.73
C THR A 442 12.00 -29.50 19.05
N ILE A 443 10.85 -29.98 19.51
CA ILE A 443 10.06 -30.99 18.78
C ILE A 443 9.49 -30.36 17.51
N VAL A 444 8.97 -29.13 17.56
CA VAL A 444 8.45 -28.41 16.38
C VAL A 444 9.57 -28.12 15.38
N LEU A 445 10.70 -27.56 15.81
CA LEU A 445 11.88 -27.35 14.95
C LEU A 445 12.48 -28.66 14.45
N ALA A 446 12.61 -29.70 15.28
CA ALA A 446 13.17 -30.99 14.85
C ALA A 446 12.22 -31.75 13.93
N SER A 447 10.91 -31.57 14.06
CA SER A 447 9.90 -32.13 13.14
C SER A 447 9.92 -31.38 11.81
N LEU A 448 9.98 -30.04 11.82
CA LEU A 448 10.13 -29.22 10.61
C LEU A 448 11.45 -29.50 9.88
N VAL A 449 12.57 -29.56 10.60
CA VAL A 449 13.90 -29.83 10.04
C VAL A 449 14.04 -31.29 9.57
N ARG A 450 13.49 -32.29 10.28
CA ARG A 450 13.48 -33.68 9.78
C ARG A 450 12.57 -33.85 8.58
N THR A 451 11.44 -33.14 8.51
CA THR A 451 10.55 -33.13 7.36
C THR A 451 11.21 -32.52 6.13
N ILE A 452 12.00 -31.46 6.30
CA ILE A 452 12.82 -30.86 5.24
C ILE A 452 13.97 -31.79 4.81
N ILE A 453 14.56 -32.56 5.74
CA ILE A 453 15.70 -33.46 5.46
C ILE A 453 15.25 -34.83 4.90
N TRP A 454 14.01 -35.28 5.14
CA TRP A 454 13.51 -36.59 4.66
C TRP A 454 13.04 -36.56 3.20
N ILE A 455 12.98 -35.40 2.55
CA ILE A 455 12.70 -35.27 1.11
C ILE A 455 14.02 -35.35 0.32
N LYS A 456 14.66 -36.52 0.35
CA LYS A 456 15.39 -37.02 -0.82
C LYS A 456 14.38 -37.79 -1.68
N SER A 457 13.39 -37.09 -2.23
CA SER A 457 12.57 -37.67 -3.30
C SER A 457 13.35 -37.53 -4.61
N GLY A 458 13.86 -38.65 -5.12
CA GLY A 458 14.38 -38.72 -6.48
C GLY A 458 13.34 -38.25 -7.51
N ASN A 459 13.81 -37.79 -8.67
CA ASN A 459 13.02 -37.32 -9.82
C ASN A 459 11.68 -38.06 -9.96
N MET A 460 10.60 -37.47 -9.47
CA MET A 460 9.25 -37.92 -9.80
C MET A 460 8.98 -37.49 -11.24
N LYS A 461 8.64 -38.45 -12.11
CA LYS A 461 8.20 -38.13 -13.47
C LYS A 461 6.98 -37.21 -13.42
N LYS A 462 6.92 -36.20 -14.31
CA LYS A 462 5.77 -35.31 -14.47
C LYS A 462 4.48 -36.12 -14.59
N ILE A 463 3.47 -35.74 -13.81
CA ILE A 463 2.13 -36.37 -13.82
C ILE A 463 1.32 -35.62 -14.88
N GLU A 464 0.74 -36.33 -15.84
CA GLU A 464 -0.15 -35.73 -16.85
C GLU A 464 -1.58 -35.65 -16.30
N SER A 465 -2.32 -34.60 -16.65
CA SER A 465 -3.72 -34.47 -16.26
C SER A 465 -4.57 -35.48 -17.02
N THR A 466 -5.64 -35.99 -16.40
CA THR A 466 -6.65 -36.77 -17.11
C THR A 466 -7.64 -35.90 -17.86
N ILE A 467 -7.67 -34.59 -17.63
CA ILE A 467 -8.47 -33.62 -18.38
C ILE A 467 -7.72 -33.28 -19.69
N PRO A 468 -8.30 -33.54 -20.88
CA PRO A 468 -7.64 -33.26 -22.15
C PRO A 468 -7.38 -31.77 -22.34
N GLY A 469 -6.15 -31.43 -22.70
CA GLY A 469 -5.75 -30.04 -22.95
C GLY A 469 -5.46 -29.23 -21.70
N LEU A 470 -5.56 -29.81 -20.49
CA LEU A 470 -5.04 -29.19 -19.27
C LEU A 470 -3.54 -29.47 -19.17
N ASP A 471 -2.73 -28.42 -19.38
CA ASP A 471 -1.28 -28.55 -19.36
C ASP A 471 -0.74 -28.83 -17.94
N TYR A 472 0.48 -29.39 -17.87
CA TYR A 472 1.16 -29.57 -16.58
C TYR A 472 1.47 -28.23 -15.92
N PHE A 473 1.15 -28.10 -14.63
CA PHE A 473 1.41 -26.89 -13.86
C PHE A 473 2.85 -26.86 -13.30
N PRO A 474 3.71 -25.89 -13.70
CA PRO A 474 5.09 -25.82 -13.23
C PRO A 474 5.24 -25.64 -11.72
N GLY A 475 4.25 -25.02 -11.06
CA GLY A 475 4.27 -24.77 -9.61
C GLY A 475 4.37 -26.04 -8.77
N ARG A 476 4.02 -27.21 -9.32
CA ARG A 476 4.17 -28.51 -8.64
C ARG A 476 5.64 -28.92 -8.44
N ASP A 477 6.53 -28.45 -9.30
CA ASP A 477 7.97 -28.76 -9.25
C ASP A 477 8.74 -27.86 -8.27
N ILE A 478 8.09 -26.81 -7.75
CA ILE A 478 8.68 -25.85 -6.82
C ILE A 478 8.82 -26.51 -5.43
N LYS A 479 10.02 -26.43 -4.86
CA LYS A 479 10.34 -27.06 -3.56
C LYS A 479 9.65 -26.37 -2.39
N PHE A 480 9.69 -25.04 -2.36
CA PHE A 480 9.05 -24.22 -1.34
C PHE A 480 7.87 -23.49 -1.99
N LYS A 481 6.68 -24.04 -1.80
CA LYS A 481 5.46 -23.59 -2.49
C LYS A 481 4.89 -22.40 -1.76
N THR A 482 4.88 -21.25 -2.44
CA THR A 482 4.29 -20.01 -1.95
C THR A 482 3.14 -19.58 -2.86
N PRO A 483 2.17 -18.81 -2.36
CA PRO A 483 1.15 -18.15 -3.18
C PRO A 483 1.76 -17.31 -4.31
N TYR A 484 2.85 -16.59 -4.04
CA TYR A 484 3.58 -15.84 -5.05
C TYR A 484 4.10 -16.76 -6.16
N SER A 485 4.70 -17.90 -5.81
CA SER A 485 5.22 -18.89 -6.76
C SER A 485 4.13 -19.52 -7.65
N PHE A 486 2.88 -19.59 -7.17
CA PHE A 486 1.73 -19.98 -7.99
C PHE A 486 1.45 -18.96 -9.09
N LEU A 487 1.38 -17.67 -8.75
CA LEU A 487 1.19 -16.60 -9.74
C LEU A 487 2.35 -16.54 -10.74
N GLU A 488 3.59 -16.70 -10.28
CA GLU A 488 4.75 -16.76 -11.19
C GLU A 488 4.69 -17.96 -12.13
N SER A 489 4.23 -19.12 -11.64
CA SER A 489 4.02 -20.31 -12.49
C SER A 489 2.91 -20.08 -13.52
N ARG A 490 1.85 -19.36 -13.15
CA ARG A 490 0.77 -18.94 -14.06
C ARG A 490 1.30 -18.01 -15.16
N ARG A 491 2.08 -16.99 -14.79
CA ARG A 491 2.69 -16.04 -15.73
C ARG A 491 3.56 -16.73 -16.79
N GLN A 492 4.20 -17.85 -16.45
CA GLN A 492 5.03 -18.60 -17.37
C GLN A 492 4.24 -19.34 -18.46
N ILE A 493 3.03 -19.80 -18.17
CA ILE A 493 2.28 -20.73 -19.04
C ILE A 493 1.04 -20.11 -19.67
N ASP A 494 0.43 -19.12 -19.02
CA ASP A 494 -0.87 -18.57 -19.41
C ASP A 494 -0.84 -17.80 -20.74
N GLY A 495 0.35 -17.41 -21.20
CA GLY A 495 0.51 -16.71 -22.48
C GLY A 495 -0.17 -15.34 -22.51
N ALA A 496 -0.23 -14.66 -21.36
CA ALA A 496 -0.86 -13.34 -21.23
C ALA A 496 0.09 -12.17 -21.58
N GLU A 497 1.36 -12.46 -21.88
CA GLU A 497 2.33 -11.48 -22.43
C GLU A 497 2.51 -10.22 -21.56
N GLY A 498 2.42 -10.35 -20.23
CA GLY A 498 2.50 -9.21 -19.29
C GLY A 498 1.22 -8.37 -19.17
N LEU A 499 0.16 -8.74 -19.90
CA LEU A 499 -1.19 -8.17 -19.86
C LEU A 499 -2.15 -9.11 -19.11
N TRP A 500 -3.45 -8.80 -19.13
CA TRP A 500 -4.49 -9.69 -18.60
C TRP A 500 -5.15 -10.42 -19.76
N ARG A 501 -5.14 -11.75 -19.72
CA ARG A 501 -5.79 -12.56 -20.75
C ARG A 501 -7.20 -12.96 -20.29
N ILE A 502 -8.20 -12.71 -21.14
CA ILE A 502 -9.56 -13.25 -20.98
C ILE A 502 -9.94 -13.89 -22.31
N ASN A 503 -10.23 -15.20 -22.27
CA ASN A 503 -10.34 -16.07 -23.43
C ASN A 503 -9.09 -15.99 -24.32
N ASN A 504 -9.24 -15.63 -25.58
CA ASN A 504 -8.14 -15.46 -26.52
C ASN A 504 -7.70 -14.01 -26.67
N ASN A 505 -8.19 -13.10 -25.82
CA ASN A 505 -7.93 -11.67 -25.93
C ASN A 505 -7.05 -11.17 -24.79
N LEU A 506 -6.16 -10.24 -25.10
CA LEU A 506 -5.30 -9.54 -24.15
C LEU A 506 -5.83 -8.13 -23.93
N TYR A 507 -5.88 -7.72 -22.67
CA TYR A 507 -6.41 -6.44 -22.21
C TYR A 507 -5.38 -5.71 -21.37
N ASP A 508 -5.33 -4.38 -21.48
CA ASP A 508 -4.60 -3.52 -20.57
C ASP A 508 -5.56 -2.93 -19.52
N LEU A 509 -5.50 -3.49 -18.31
CA LEU A 509 -6.34 -3.10 -17.19
C LEU A 509 -5.60 -2.22 -16.17
N GLU A 510 -4.37 -1.79 -16.43
CA GLU A 510 -3.53 -1.06 -15.46
C GLU A 510 -4.22 0.24 -14.99
N GLY A 511 -4.65 1.07 -15.94
CA GLY A 511 -5.37 2.31 -15.64
C GLY A 511 -6.76 2.09 -15.02
N PHE A 512 -7.36 0.91 -15.24
CA PHE A 512 -8.66 0.56 -14.67
C PHE A 512 -8.55 0.00 -13.25
N ALA A 513 -7.38 -0.51 -12.84
CA ALA A 513 -7.21 -1.23 -11.57
C ALA A 513 -7.76 -0.46 -10.35
N ARG A 514 -7.49 0.85 -10.27
CA ARG A 514 -7.95 1.70 -9.15
C ARG A 514 -9.45 1.98 -9.15
N HIS A 515 -10.08 1.94 -10.33
CA HIS A 515 -11.50 2.20 -10.53
C HIS A 515 -12.35 0.91 -10.46
N HIS A 516 -11.70 -0.25 -10.38
CA HIS A 516 -12.40 -1.52 -10.36
C HIS A 516 -13.29 -1.65 -9.09
N PRO A 517 -14.60 -1.89 -9.25
CA PRO A 517 -15.52 -1.95 -8.10
C PRO A 517 -15.18 -3.04 -7.08
N GLY A 518 -14.47 -4.10 -7.47
CA GLY A 518 -13.99 -5.15 -6.57
C GLY A 518 -12.68 -4.84 -5.84
N GLY A 519 -12.07 -3.69 -6.08
CA GLY A 519 -10.75 -3.32 -5.53
C GLY A 519 -9.60 -3.59 -6.52
N ALA A 520 -8.47 -2.89 -6.31
CA ALA A 520 -7.31 -2.92 -7.21
C ALA A 520 -6.40 -4.14 -7.02
N GLU A 521 -6.45 -4.79 -5.85
CA GLU A 521 -5.57 -5.90 -5.51
C GLU A 521 -5.71 -7.07 -6.50
N TRP A 522 -6.94 -7.44 -6.85
CA TRP A 522 -7.23 -8.52 -7.81
C TRP A 522 -6.54 -8.32 -9.15
N ILE A 523 -6.66 -7.11 -9.72
CA ILE A 523 -6.07 -6.78 -11.03
C ILE A 523 -4.54 -6.75 -10.91
N ARG A 524 -3.98 -6.16 -9.85
CA ARG A 524 -2.52 -6.08 -9.66
C ARG A 524 -1.87 -7.47 -9.48
N LEU A 525 -2.47 -8.34 -8.67
CA LEU A 525 -1.93 -9.70 -8.42
C LEU A 525 -1.91 -10.53 -9.71
N THR A 526 -2.97 -10.43 -10.51
CA THR A 526 -3.18 -11.24 -11.71
C THR A 526 -2.59 -10.65 -12.99
N LYS A 527 -1.81 -9.58 -12.89
CA LYS A 527 -1.09 -9.03 -14.06
C LYS A 527 -0.20 -10.12 -14.66
N GLY A 528 -0.28 -10.30 -15.97
CA GLY A 528 0.48 -11.31 -16.69
C GLY A 528 -0.09 -12.72 -16.62
N THR A 529 -1.32 -12.93 -16.14
CA THR A 529 -1.98 -14.26 -16.10
C THR A 529 -3.25 -14.31 -16.97
N ASP A 530 -3.71 -15.53 -17.25
CA ASP A 530 -5.04 -15.79 -17.81
C ASP A 530 -6.05 -15.75 -16.68
N ILE A 531 -6.95 -14.77 -16.73
CA ILE A 531 -7.97 -14.52 -15.72
C ILE A 531 -9.37 -14.90 -16.21
N THR A 532 -9.51 -15.76 -17.22
CA THR A 532 -10.81 -16.12 -17.81
C THR A 532 -11.78 -16.68 -16.76
N GLU A 533 -11.38 -17.70 -16.00
CA GLU A 533 -12.24 -18.30 -14.97
C GLU A 533 -12.57 -17.31 -13.85
N LEU A 534 -11.59 -16.49 -13.45
CA LEU A 534 -11.77 -15.42 -12.46
C LEU A 534 -12.78 -14.37 -12.96
N PHE A 535 -12.64 -13.92 -14.20
CA PHE A 535 -13.53 -12.95 -14.83
C PHE A 535 -14.97 -13.48 -14.90
N GLU A 536 -15.16 -14.72 -15.32
CA GLU A 536 -16.49 -15.31 -15.50
C GLU A 536 -17.20 -15.60 -14.17
N SER A 537 -16.47 -16.12 -13.18
CA SER A 537 -17.03 -16.45 -11.85
C SER A 537 -17.30 -15.21 -10.99
N HIS A 538 -16.50 -14.15 -11.11
CA HIS A 538 -16.61 -12.99 -10.21
C HIS A 538 -17.56 -11.90 -10.75
N HIS A 539 -17.82 -11.86 -12.07
CA HIS A 539 -18.75 -10.91 -12.68
C HIS A 539 -20.09 -11.56 -13.00
N ILE A 540 -21.01 -11.53 -12.03
CA ILE A 540 -22.33 -12.16 -12.14
C ILE A 540 -23.22 -11.49 -13.21
N THR A 541 -23.03 -10.19 -13.44
CA THR A 541 -23.78 -9.40 -14.45
C THR A 541 -22.92 -9.03 -15.65
N ASP A 542 -23.55 -8.73 -16.78
CA ASP A 542 -22.85 -8.39 -18.04
C ASP A 542 -22.16 -7.01 -18.04
N LYS A 543 -22.18 -6.27 -16.94
CA LYS A 543 -21.58 -4.92 -16.86
C LYS A 543 -20.09 -4.95 -17.21
N ALA A 544 -19.36 -5.92 -16.67
CA ALA A 544 -17.92 -6.04 -16.92
C ALA A 544 -17.64 -6.39 -18.39
N SER A 545 -18.36 -7.37 -18.95
CA SER A 545 -18.21 -7.78 -20.36
C SER A 545 -18.54 -6.66 -21.35
N LYS A 546 -19.46 -5.75 -21.01
CA LYS A 546 -19.77 -4.57 -21.82
C LYS A 546 -18.69 -3.49 -21.75
N LEU A 547 -17.95 -3.42 -20.64
CA LEU A 547 -16.87 -2.45 -20.45
C LEU A 547 -15.55 -2.94 -21.06
N LEU A 548 -15.34 -4.26 -21.03
CA LEU A 548 -14.08 -4.91 -21.40
C LEU A 548 -13.51 -4.52 -22.78
N PRO A 549 -14.31 -4.32 -23.85
CA PRO A 549 -13.77 -3.93 -25.16
C PRO A 549 -12.97 -2.62 -25.17
N LYS A 550 -13.19 -1.72 -24.20
CA LYS A 550 -12.44 -0.46 -24.09
C LYS A 550 -10.95 -0.66 -23.78
N TYR A 551 -10.61 -1.82 -23.22
CA TYR A 551 -9.26 -2.15 -22.76
C TYR A 551 -8.58 -3.19 -23.66
N PHE A 552 -9.23 -3.59 -24.76
CA PHE A 552 -8.71 -4.59 -25.67
C PHE A 552 -7.46 -4.09 -26.37
N VAL A 553 -6.41 -4.91 -26.37
CA VAL A 553 -5.14 -4.61 -27.06
C VAL A 553 -5.03 -5.44 -28.33
N ARG A 554 -5.08 -6.77 -28.21
CA ARG A 554 -4.94 -7.74 -29.31
C ARG A 554 -5.35 -9.14 -28.87
N GLU A 555 -5.42 -10.07 -29.83
CA GLU A 555 -5.54 -11.50 -29.54
C GLU A 555 -4.19 -12.10 -29.09
N ALA A 556 -4.25 -13.10 -28.20
CA ALA A 556 -3.10 -13.86 -27.75
C ALA A 556 -2.62 -14.81 -28.85
N VAL A 557 -1.29 -14.92 -29.02
CA VAL A 557 -0.70 -15.74 -30.10
C VAL A 557 -0.77 -17.24 -29.78
N GLN A 558 -0.70 -17.59 -28.50
CA GLN A 558 -0.68 -18.98 -28.04
C GLN A 558 -2.08 -19.43 -27.60
N PRO A 559 -2.47 -20.70 -27.84
CA PRO A 559 -3.71 -21.23 -27.29
C PRO A 559 -3.70 -21.22 -25.76
N ARG A 560 -4.89 -21.19 -25.15
CA ARG A 560 -5.04 -21.29 -23.69
C ARG A 560 -4.51 -22.64 -23.19
N LYS A 561 -4.03 -22.65 -21.95
CA LYS A 561 -3.51 -23.85 -21.27
C LYS A 561 -4.52 -24.55 -20.37
N VAL A 562 -5.68 -23.90 -20.20
CA VAL A 562 -6.84 -24.39 -19.48
C VAL A 562 -7.94 -24.64 -20.53
N PRO A 563 -8.48 -25.87 -20.64
CA PRO A 563 -9.41 -26.25 -21.70
C PRO A 563 -10.88 -25.99 -21.33
N LEU A 564 -11.13 -25.37 -20.18
CA LEU A 564 -12.45 -25.12 -19.62
C LEU A 564 -13.23 -24.12 -20.47
N THR A 565 -14.54 -24.35 -20.61
CA THR A 565 -15.40 -23.60 -21.52
C THR A 565 -16.53 -22.87 -20.80
N PHE A 566 -16.92 -21.75 -21.39
CA PHE A 566 -17.95 -20.84 -20.93
C PHE A 566 -18.96 -20.59 -22.05
N LYS A 567 -19.62 -21.67 -22.52
CA LYS A 567 -20.55 -21.58 -23.65
C LYS A 567 -21.80 -20.80 -23.23
N PRO A 568 -22.36 -19.92 -24.09
CA PRO A 568 -23.56 -19.15 -23.75
C PRO A 568 -24.78 -20.02 -23.38
N ASP A 569 -24.92 -21.18 -24.01
CA ASP A 569 -25.94 -22.20 -23.76
C ASP A 569 -25.45 -23.33 -22.84
N GLY A 570 -24.22 -23.22 -22.32
CA GLY A 570 -23.65 -24.15 -21.34
C GLY A 570 -24.31 -24.04 -19.97
N PHE A 571 -23.94 -24.98 -19.09
CA PHE A 571 -24.49 -25.08 -17.74
C PHE A 571 -24.22 -23.81 -16.94
N PHE A 572 -22.95 -23.37 -16.87
CA PHE A 572 -22.58 -22.24 -16.02
C PHE A 572 -23.31 -20.95 -16.41
N HIS A 573 -23.33 -20.57 -17.69
CA HIS A 573 -24.03 -19.35 -18.14
C HIS A 573 -25.55 -19.45 -18.00
N THR A 574 -26.12 -20.65 -18.17
CA THR A 574 -27.55 -20.86 -17.92
C THR A 574 -27.90 -20.67 -16.45
N PHE A 575 -27.11 -21.25 -15.56
CA PHE A 575 -27.25 -21.05 -14.12
C PHE A 575 -27.05 -19.59 -13.73
N LYS A 576 -25.97 -18.95 -14.18
CA LYS A 576 -25.63 -17.53 -13.92
C LYS A 576 -26.78 -16.60 -14.27
N ARG A 577 -27.43 -16.78 -15.44
CA ARG A 577 -28.62 -15.99 -15.82
C ARG A 577 -29.79 -16.17 -14.85
N ARG A 578 -30.08 -17.41 -14.45
CA ARG A 578 -31.16 -17.69 -13.48
C ARG A 578 -30.84 -17.16 -12.08
N ALA A 579 -29.58 -17.24 -11.67
CA ALA A 579 -29.12 -16.70 -10.38
C ALA A 579 -29.26 -15.16 -10.32
N VAL A 580 -28.95 -14.44 -11.40
CA VAL A 580 -29.18 -12.99 -11.48
C VAL A 580 -30.65 -12.64 -11.21
N GLU A 581 -31.59 -13.41 -11.78
CA GLU A 581 -33.02 -13.22 -11.53
C GLU A 581 -33.40 -13.46 -10.07
N SER A 582 -32.86 -14.52 -9.45
CA SER A 582 -33.05 -14.83 -8.03
C SER A 582 -32.52 -13.73 -7.09
N LEU A 583 -31.46 -13.02 -7.50
CA LEU A 583 -30.79 -12.02 -6.66
C LEU A 583 -31.33 -10.60 -6.81
N LYS A 584 -32.30 -10.33 -7.70
CA LYS A 584 -32.84 -8.98 -7.95
C LYS A 584 -33.38 -8.26 -6.70
N GLY A 585 -33.85 -9.01 -5.71
CA GLY A 585 -34.41 -8.47 -4.47
C GLY A 585 -33.38 -8.02 -3.43
N VAL A 586 -32.08 -8.26 -3.65
CA VAL A 586 -31.01 -7.97 -2.68
C VAL A 586 -29.83 -7.25 -3.34
N ASN A 587 -29.08 -6.49 -2.54
CA ASN A 587 -27.82 -5.92 -3.00
C ASN A 587 -26.67 -6.92 -2.78
N PHE A 588 -26.57 -7.91 -3.67
CA PHE A 588 -25.56 -8.97 -3.59
C PHE A 588 -24.13 -8.50 -3.88
N HIS A 589 -23.92 -7.21 -4.17
CA HIS A 589 -22.58 -6.60 -4.26
C HIS A 589 -22.02 -6.17 -2.88
N GLN A 590 -22.80 -6.34 -1.81
CA GLN A 590 -22.41 -6.01 -0.44
C GLN A 590 -22.63 -7.24 0.46
N PRO A 591 -21.79 -7.45 1.50
CA PRO A 591 -22.02 -8.52 2.46
C PRO A 591 -23.39 -8.37 3.16
N ALA A 592 -24.02 -9.50 3.48
CA ALA A 592 -25.30 -9.47 4.16
C ALA A 592 -25.15 -8.92 5.59
N THR A 593 -26.11 -8.13 6.06
CA THR A 593 -26.12 -7.62 7.45
C THR A 593 -26.04 -8.76 8.46
N LYS A 594 -26.72 -9.88 8.18
CA LYS A 594 -26.67 -11.08 9.02
C LYS A 594 -25.26 -11.67 9.12
N SER A 595 -24.57 -11.81 7.99
CA SER A 595 -23.18 -12.28 7.93
C SER A 595 -22.24 -11.36 8.70
N ASN A 596 -22.40 -10.03 8.55
CA ASN A 596 -21.63 -9.03 9.30
C ASN A 596 -21.78 -9.20 10.82
N LEU A 597 -23.03 -9.31 11.30
CA LEU A 597 -23.31 -9.46 12.73
C LEU A 597 -22.75 -10.76 13.32
N ILE A 598 -22.86 -11.87 12.59
CA ILE A 598 -22.29 -13.16 13.03
C ILE A 598 -20.76 -13.10 13.04
N ALA A 599 -20.14 -12.50 12.02
CA ALA A 599 -18.69 -12.37 11.95
C ALA A 599 -18.13 -11.53 13.10
N ASP A 600 -18.75 -10.38 13.38
CA ASP A 600 -18.35 -9.50 14.47
C ASP A 600 -18.54 -10.18 15.83
N PHE A 601 -19.63 -10.92 16.02
CA PHE A 601 -19.87 -11.70 17.22
C PHE A 601 -18.79 -12.77 17.45
N LEU A 602 -18.44 -13.54 16.42
CA LEU A 602 -17.41 -14.58 16.50
C LEU A 602 -16.03 -13.97 16.79
N PHE A 603 -15.69 -12.86 16.13
CA PHE A 603 -14.44 -12.14 16.35
C PHE A 603 -14.32 -11.61 17.78
N ILE A 604 -15.35 -10.89 18.27
CA ILE A 604 -15.37 -10.37 19.64
C ILE A 604 -15.28 -11.51 20.65
N THR A 605 -16.02 -12.60 20.43
CA THR A 605 -16.00 -13.77 21.33
C THR A 605 -14.62 -14.43 21.35
N THR A 606 -13.93 -14.51 20.21
CA THR A 606 -12.55 -15.01 20.12
C THR A 606 -11.60 -14.19 21.00
N ILE A 607 -11.70 -12.87 20.96
CA ILE A 607 -10.89 -11.97 21.81
C ILE A 607 -11.23 -12.21 23.29
N LEU A 608 -12.51 -12.21 23.65
CA LEU A 608 -12.94 -12.38 25.05
C LEU A 608 -12.51 -13.73 25.62
N LEU A 609 -12.63 -14.82 24.87
CA LEU A 609 -12.18 -16.15 25.28
C LEU A 609 -10.65 -16.24 25.36
N SER A 610 -9.93 -15.55 24.49
CA SER A 610 -8.45 -15.47 24.55
C SER A 610 -7.99 -14.70 25.80
N LEU A 611 -8.67 -13.60 26.15
CA LEU A 611 -8.40 -12.84 27.37
C LEU A 611 -8.76 -13.64 28.63
N ALA A 612 -9.90 -14.34 28.63
CA ALA A 612 -10.29 -15.24 29.71
C ALA A 612 -9.28 -16.39 29.87
N THR A 613 -8.77 -16.93 28.76
CA THR A 613 -7.69 -17.92 28.75
C THR A 613 -6.43 -17.38 29.39
N ALA A 614 -5.99 -16.18 29.01
CA ALA A 614 -4.82 -15.52 29.59
C ALA A 614 -4.97 -15.25 31.09
N HIS A 615 -6.15 -14.78 31.51
CA HIS A 615 -6.44 -14.45 32.91
C HIS A 615 -6.53 -15.69 33.81
N THR A 616 -7.22 -16.73 33.36
CA THR A 616 -7.52 -17.93 34.17
C THR A 616 -6.53 -19.07 33.96
N GLN A 617 -5.75 -19.03 32.88
CA GLN A 617 -4.86 -20.10 32.43
C GLN A 617 -5.56 -21.44 32.18
N SER A 618 -6.88 -21.41 31.94
CA SER A 618 -7.70 -22.61 31.76
C SER A 618 -7.55 -23.19 30.35
N TYR A 619 -7.16 -24.47 30.27
CA TYR A 619 -7.11 -25.22 29.01
C TYR A 619 -8.49 -25.46 28.38
N ILE A 620 -9.57 -25.38 29.18
CA ILE A 620 -10.94 -25.43 28.63
C ILE A 620 -11.21 -24.18 27.82
N PHE A 621 -10.82 -22.99 28.32
CA PHE A 621 -10.96 -21.76 27.56
C PHE A 621 -10.03 -21.71 26.34
N VAL A 622 -8.83 -22.32 26.39
CA VAL A 622 -7.99 -22.53 25.21
C VAL A 622 -8.77 -23.25 24.10
N ALA A 623 -9.44 -24.36 24.44
CA ALA A 623 -10.21 -25.13 23.47
C ALA A 623 -11.34 -24.32 22.84
N PHE A 624 -12.11 -23.58 23.66
CA PHE A 624 -13.18 -22.71 23.15
C PHE A 624 -12.64 -21.54 22.32
N ALA A 625 -11.58 -20.88 22.77
CA ALA A 625 -10.92 -19.80 22.02
C ALA A 625 -10.42 -20.31 20.66
N GLY A 626 -9.86 -21.53 20.60
CA GLY A 626 -9.45 -22.17 19.36
C GLY A 626 -10.63 -22.45 18.41
N ILE A 627 -11.74 -23.00 18.91
CA ILE A 627 -12.96 -23.24 18.11
C ILE A 627 -13.50 -21.92 17.54
N PHE A 628 -13.60 -20.88 18.37
CA PHE A 628 -14.08 -19.57 17.92
C PHE A 628 -13.12 -18.88 16.97
N LEU A 629 -11.80 -19.02 17.16
CA LEU A 629 -10.81 -18.55 16.20
C LEU A 629 -10.99 -19.26 14.85
N ALA A 630 -11.20 -20.58 14.85
CA ALA A 630 -11.47 -21.34 13.62
C ALA A 630 -12.73 -20.85 12.93
N TRP A 631 -13.86 -20.70 13.64
CA TRP A 631 -15.10 -20.17 13.07
C TRP A 631 -14.99 -18.72 12.59
N THR A 632 -14.25 -17.87 13.32
CA THR A 632 -13.92 -16.50 12.90
C THR A 632 -13.13 -16.52 11.59
N THR A 633 -12.19 -17.46 11.46
CA THR A 633 -11.40 -17.64 10.24
C THR A 633 -12.27 -18.16 9.09
N VAL A 634 -13.14 -19.15 9.33
CA VAL A 634 -14.07 -19.66 8.31
C VAL A 634 -15.00 -18.55 7.84
N ILE A 635 -15.70 -17.84 8.72
CA ILE A 635 -16.63 -16.80 8.27
C ILE A 635 -15.92 -15.63 7.57
N ALA A 636 -14.68 -15.32 7.97
CA ALA A 636 -13.89 -14.28 7.34
C ALA A 636 -13.60 -14.56 5.85
N HIS A 637 -13.61 -15.84 5.43
CA HIS A 637 -13.35 -16.21 4.04
C HIS A 637 -14.32 -15.54 3.07
N ASN A 638 -15.61 -15.50 3.42
CA ASN A 638 -16.68 -14.88 2.65
C ASN A 638 -16.33 -13.45 2.21
N TYR A 639 -15.60 -12.71 3.04
CA TYR A 639 -15.29 -11.30 2.80
C TYR A 639 -14.15 -11.08 1.82
N PHE A 640 -13.15 -11.96 1.75
CA PHE A 640 -12.04 -11.76 0.84
C PHE A 640 -12.36 -12.17 -0.60
N HIS A 641 -13.45 -12.90 -0.86
CA HIS A 641 -13.97 -13.10 -2.23
C HIS A 641 -14.61 -11.83 -2.79
N MET A 642 -15.05 -10.93 -1.91
CA MET A 642 -15.76 -9.70 -2.26
C MET A 642 -14.80 -8.51 -2.39
N ARG A 643 -15.38 -7.32 -2.63
CA ARG A 643 -14.66 -6.04 -2.52
C ARG A 643 -13.97 -5.94 -1.17
N ASP A 644 -12.79 -5.34 -1.18
CA ASP A 644 -12.00 -5.10 0.02
C ASP A 644 -12.82 -4.44 1.13
N ASN A 645 -12.81 -5.08 2.29
CA ASN A 645 -13.50 -4.66 3.49
C ASN A 645 -12.72 -5.14 4.71
N PHE A 646 -12.82 -4.42 5.83
CA PHE A 646 -12.00 -4.67 7.01
C PHE A 646 -12.23 -6.06 7.64
N ARG A 647 -13.38 -6.71 7.42
CA ARG A 647 -13.68 -8.05 7.99
C ARG A 647 -12.85 -9.15 7.35
N MET A 648 -12.20 -8.90 6.21
CA MET A 648 -11.19 -9.82 5.68
C MET A 648 -10.06 -10.06 6.70
N TYR A 649 -9.72 -9.05 7.51
CA TYR A 649 -8.64 -9.15 8.50
C TYR A 649 -8.98 -10.05 9.68
N TYR A 650 -10.25 -10.43 9.88
CA TYR A 650 -10.60 -11.47 10.84
C TYR A 650 -9.94 -12.81 10.48
N PHE A 651 -9.73 -13.05 9.18
CA PHE A 651 -9.01 -14.21 8.67
C PHE A 651 -7.55 -14.23 9.13
N ASP A 652 -6.92 -13.05 9.12
CA ASP A 652 -5.51 -12.85 9.43
C ASP A 652 -5.16 -13.16 10.90
N MET A 653 -6.15 -13.24 11.79
CA MET A 653 -5.97 -13.66 13.19
C MET A 653 -5.42 -15.09 13.33
N SER A 654 -5.59 -15.92 12.30
CA SER A 654 -5.17 -17.33 12.26
C SER A 654 -3.69 -17.56 11.93
N LEU A 655 -2.90 -16.50 11.73
CA LEU A 655 -1.57 -16.50 11.08
C LEU A 655 -1.59 -16.62 9.55
N MET A 656 -2.67 -17.15 8.96
CA MET A 656 -2.82 -17.18 7.49
C MET A 656 -3.06 -15.77 6.94
N SER A 657 -2.72 -15.52 5.68
CA SER A 657 -2.92 -14.20 5.05
C SER A 657 -4.14 -14.18 4.14
N SER A 658 -5.00 -13.17 4.31
CA SER A 658 -6.15 -12.93 3.42
C SER A 658 -5.73 -12.69 1.96
N LYS A 659 -4.58 -12.02 1.73
CA LYS A 659 -3.99 -11.80 0.39
C LYS A 659 -3.54 -13.12 -0.23
N GLU A 660 -2.88 -13.94 0.56
CA GLU A 660 -2.36 -15.23 0.11
C GLU A 660 -3.47 -16.24 -0.17
N TRP A 661 -4.52 -16.24 0.66
CA TRP A 661 -5.70 -17.07 0.45
C TRP A 661 -6.55 -16.63 -0.76
N ARG A 662 -6.56 -15.35 -1.12
CA ARG A 662 -7.10 -14.94 -2.44
C ARG A 662 -6.42 -15.68 -3.59
N ILE A 663 -5.12 -15.91 -3.49
CA ILE A 663 -4.36 -16.60 -4.53
C ILE A 663 -4.59 -18.11 -4.46
N THR A 664 -4.34 -18.72 -3.30
CA THR A 664 -4.31 -20.19 -3.18
C THR A 664 -5.70 -20.82 -3.13
N HIS A 665 -6.68 -20.11 -2.54
CA HIS A 665 -8.04 -20.59 -2.47
C HIS A 665 -8.89 -20.04 -3.61
N VAL A 666 -8.91 -18.72 -3.82
CA VAL A 666 -9.85 -18.12 -4.81
C VAL A 666 -9.37 -18.25 -6.25
N MET A 667 -8.11 -17.92 -6.55
CA MET A 667 -7.57 -17.97 -7.94
C MET A 667 -7.09 -19.37 -8.37
N SER A 668 -7.06 -20.31 -7.42
CA SER A 668 -6.57 -21.67 -7.62
C SER A 668 -7.66 -22.69 -7.30
N HIS A 669 -7.94 -22.93 -6.02
CA HIS A 669 -8.86 -23.99 -5.61
C HIS A 669 -10.28 -23.81 -6.15
N HIS A 670 -10.81 -22.59 -6.17
CA HIS A 670 -12.14 -22.30 -6.72
C HIS A 670 -12.26 -22.37 -8.24
N HIS A 671 -11.16 -22.36 -8.99
CA HIS A 671 -11.18 -22.38 -10.45
C HIS A 671 -10.72 -23.71 -11.03
N TYR A 672 -9.95 -24.46 -10.26
CA TYR A 672 -9.35 -25.72 -10.68
C TYR A 672 -9.42 -26.79 -9.57
N PRO A 673 -10.54 -26.91 -8.80
CA PRO A 673 -10.60 -27.78 -7.63
C PRO A 673 -10.28 -29.22 -8.00
N ASN A 674 -9.48 -29.87 -7.17
CA ASN A 674 -9.03 -31.24 -7.32
C ASN A 674 -8.27 -31.57 -8.64
N THR A 675 -7.89 -30.58 -9.44
CA THR A 675 -7.07 -30.78 -10.64
C THR A 675 -5.57 -30.73 -10.32
N LEU A 676 -4.70 -30.95 -11.31
CA LEU A 676 -3.26 -30.73 -11.16
C LEU A 676 -2.87 -29.28 -10.84
N TRP A 677 -3.73 -28.30 -11.16
CA TRP A 677 -3.50 -26.87 -10.90
C TRP A 677 -3.93 -26.44 -9.50
N ASP A 678 -4.63 -27.30 -8.74
CA ASP A 678 -5.10 -26.97 -7.40
C ASP A 678 -3.95 -26.88 -6.38
N PHE A 679 -3.67 -25.64 -5.94
CA PHE A 679 -2.70 -25.34 -4.89
C PHE A 679 -2.96 -26.12 -3.61
N GLU A 680 -4.23 -26.30 -3.20
CA GLU A 680 -4.55 -27.04 -1.98
C GLU A 680 -3.97 -28.46 -2.05
N LEU A 681 -4.17 -29.14 -3.18
CA LEU A 681 -3.68 -30.49 -3.36
C LEU A 681 -2.15 -30.58 -3.29
N TYR A 682 -1.44 -29.84 -4.14
CA TYR A 682 0.00 -30.02 -4.25
C TYR A 682 0.78 -29.34 -3.13
N ALA A 683 0.18 -28.39 -2.39
CA ALA A 683 0.79 -27.81 -1.19
C ALA A 683 0.85 -28.81 -0.04
N PHE A 684 -0.13 -29.71 0.08
CA PHE A 684 -0.11 -30.78 1.07
C PHE A 684 0.74 -31.99 0.66
N GLU A 685 1.19 -32.09 -0.59
CA GLU A 685 2.08 -33.18 -1.03
C GLU A 685 3.51 -32.99 -0.50
N PRO A 686 4.16 -34.05 0.04
CA PRO A 686 3.73 -35.47 0.02
C PRO A 686 2.95 -35.93 1.28
N PHE A 687 2.55 -35.03 2.18
CA PHE A 687 1.92 -35.37 3.46
C PHE A 687 0.49 -35.88 3.31
N LEU A 688 -0.33 -35.20 2.51
CA LEU A 688 -1.68 -35.64 2.12
C LEU A 688 -1.71 -35.76 0.60
N MET A 689 -1.94 -36.96 0.09
CA MET A 689 -1.95 -37.23 -1.35
C MET A 689 -3.37 -37.61 -1.79
N PHE A 690 -4.12 -36.65 -2.33
CA PHE A 690 -5.51 -36.88 -2.72
C PHE A 690 -5.67 -37.44 -4.13
N LEU A 691 -4.79 -37.10 -5.08
CA LEU A 691 -4.90 -37.53 -6.49
C LEU A 691 -4.80 -39.06 -6.62
N PRO A 692 -5.77 -39.76 -7.23
CA PRO A 692 -5.66 -41.20 -7.48
C PRO A 692 -4.51 -41.46 -8.45
N ASN A 693 -3.51 -42.23 -8.02
CA ASN A 693 -2.34 -42.55 -8.83
C ASN A 693 -1.94 -44.01 -8.57
N GLY A 694 -1.82 -44.81 -9.63
CA GLY A 694 -1.43 -46.22 -9.56
C GLY A 694 -0.03 -46.46 -8.95
N LYS A 695 0.78 -45.40 -8.77
CA LYS A 695 2.09 -45.44 -8.10
C LYS A 695 2.02 -45.09 -6.60
N LYS A 696 0.85 -44.80 -6.04
CA LYS A 696 0.68 -44.59 -4.59
C LYS A 696 1.05 -45.87 -3.83
N ASN A 697 1.94 -45.72 -2.87
CA ASN A 697 2.35 -46.81 -1.98
C ASN A 697 1.40 -46.88 -0.78
N LEU A 698 0.79 -48.05 -0.53
CA LEU A 698 -0.11 -48.28 0.60
C LEU A 698 0.50 -47.85 1.94
N LEU A 699 1.78 -48.16 2.18
CA LEU A 699 2.47 -47.75 3.42
C LEU A 699 2.49 -46.23 3.57
N ARG A 700 2.76 -45.49 2.48
CA ARG A 700 2.77 -44.02 2.50
C ARG A 700 1.36 -43.46 2.73
N SER A 701 0.33 -44.05 2.13
CA SER A 701 -1.06 -43.65 2.35
C SER A 701 -1.53 -43.91 3.78
N VAL A 702 -1.08 -44.99 4.43
CA VAL A 702 -1.37 -45.24 5.86
C VAL A 702 -0.64 -44.23 6.75
N ILE A 703 0.63 -43.94 6.47
CA ILE A 703 1.40 -42.90 7.19
C ILE A 703 0.72 -41.53 7.05
N SER A 704 0.26 -41.19 5.85
CA SER A 704 -0.47 -39.94 5.55
C SER A 704 -1.72 -39.79 6.42
N GLN A 705 -2.53 -40.84 6.56
CA GLN A 705 -3.71 -40.82 7.44
C GLN A 705 -3.36 -40.66 8.92
N ILE A 706 -2.35 -41.39 9.40
CA ILE A 706 -1.90 -41.29 10.80
C ILE A 706 -1.34 -39.88 11.10
N ALA A 707 -0.66 -39.28 10.13
CA ALA A 707 -0.10 -37.93 10.26
C ALA A 707 -1.15 -36.82 10.12
N THR A 708 -2.34 -37.11 9.57
CA THR A 708 -3.36 -36.10 9.23
C THR A 708 -3.74 -35.19 10.42
N PRO A 709 -4.04 -35.69 11.63
CA PRO A 709 -4.33 -34.82 12.78
C PRO A 709 -3.17 -33.88 13.14
N LEU A 710 -1.92 -34.35 13.00
CA LEU A 710 -0.73 -33.53 13.25
C LEU A 710 -0.53 -32.47 12.16
N VAL A 711 -0.81 -32.82 10.89
CA VAL A 711 -0.83 -31.84 9.79
C VAL A 711 -1.84 -30.75 10.12
N TRP A 712 -3.10 -31.09 10.40
CA TRP A 712 -4.15 -30.13 10.76
C TRP A 712 -3.75 -29.22 11.92
N LEU A 713 -3.09 -29.76 12.95
CA LEU A 713 -2.62 -28.99 14.11
C LEU A 713 -1.57 -27.93 13.76
N LEU A 714 -0.69 -28.21 12.80
CA LEU A 714 0.50 -27.39 12.53
C LEU A 714 0.34 -26.44 11.34
N THR A 715 -0.70 -26.58 10.52
CA THR A 715 -0.80 -25.84 9.26
C THR A 715 -0.92 -24.33 9.43
N PHE A 716 -1.63 -23.78 10.44
CA PHE A 716 -1.62 -22.32 10.69
C PHE A 716 -0.21 -21.79 10.95
N LEU A 717 0.60 -22.51 11.74
CA LEU A 717 1.98 -22.13 11.99
C LEU A 717 2.81 -22.17 10.70
N HIS A 718 2.64 -23.21 9.89
CA HIS A 718 3.30 -23.31 8.58
C HIS A 718 2.89 -22.17 7.65
N GLN A 719 1.61 -21.83 7.56
CA GLN A 719 1.11 -20.71 6.77
C GLN A 719 1.65 -19.36 7.28
N GLY A 720 1.79 -19.19 8.60
CA GLY A 720 2.47 -18.02 9.16
C GLY A 720 3.94 -17.91 8.73
N ILE A 721 4.67 -19.04 8.67
CA ILE A 721 6.05 -19.07 8.16
C ILE A 721 6.09 -18.68 6.68
N VAL A 722 5.20 -19.26 5.86
CA VAL A 722 5.08 -18.94 4.43
C VAL A 722 4.76 -17.45 4.25
N ARG A 723 3.77 -16.92 4.97
CA ARG A 723 3.39 -15.51 4.95
C ARG A 723 4.58 -14.58 5.17
N TYR A 724 5.30 -14.75 6.27
CA TYR A 724 6.41 -13.84 6.58
C TYR A 724 7.60 -14.07 5.66
N TYR A 725 7.80 -15.28 5.14
CA TYR A 725 8.75 -15.50 4.05
C TYR A 725 8.36 -14.67 2.81
N SER A 726 7.11 -14.76 2.36
CA SER A 726 6.63 -14.01 1.20
C SER A 726 6.78 -12.50 1.44
N VAL A 727 6.40 -12.00 2.61
CA VAL A 727 6.51 -10.57 2.99
C VAL A 727 7.96 -10.08 2.88
N PHE A 728 8.93 -10.80 3.44
CA PHE A 728 10.33 -10.34 3.47
C PHE A 728 11.12 -10.62 2.20
N TYR A 729 10.79 -11.69 1.47
CA TYR A 729 11.62 -12.18 0.35
C TYR A 729 10.97 -12.08 -1.03
N GLU A 730 9.65 -12.22 -1.13
CA GLU A 730 8.94 -12.22 -2.41
C GLU A 730 8.25 -10.88 -2.69
N TYR A 731 7.32 -10.47 -1.83
CA TYR A 731 6.61 -9.19 -1.93
C TYR A 731 7.48 -8.00 -1.50
N LYS A 732 8.39 -8.19 -0.54
CA LYS A 732 9.24 -7.14 0.05
C LYS A 732 8.47 -5.92 0.54
N GLN A 733 7.24 -6.15 1.00
CA GLN A 733 6.32 -5.11 1.44
C GLN A 733 5.56 -5.65 2.64
N PHE A 734 5.59 -4.89 3.74
CA PHE A 734 4.82 -5.20 4.95
C PHE A 734 3.51 -4.41 4.92
N GLU A 735 2.37 -5.10 4.98
CA GLU A 735 1.04 -4.48 4.97
C GLU A 735 0.41 -4.53 6.38
N PHE A 736 -0.62 -3.72 6.62
CA PHE A 736 -1.35 -3.73 7.90
C PHE A 736 -1.80 -5.15 8.32
N ARG A 737 -2.26 -5.96 7.36
CA ARG A 737 -2.68 -7.34 7.62
C ARG A 737 -1.59 -8.19 8.25
N ASP A 738 -0.32 -7.91 7.95
CA ASP A 738 0.82 -8.69 8.45
C ASP A 738 1.13 -8.41 9.93
N ALA A 739 0.56 -7.35 10.51
CA ALA A 739 0.58 -7.12 11.95
C ALA A 739 -0.58 -7.81 12.69
N VAL A 740 -1.70 -8.10 12.01
CA VAL A 740 -2.95 -8.60 12.62
C VAL A 740 -2.77 -9.90 13.42
N PRO A 741 -1.97 -10.90 13.00
CA PRO A 741 -1.81 -12.13 13.78
C PRO A 741 -1.27 -11.90 15.20
N PHE A 742 -0.60 -10.76 15.44
CA PHE A 742 -0.05 -10.40 16.74
C PHE A 742 -1.03 -9.66 17.66
N LEU A 743 -2.26 -9.39 17.21
CA LEU A 743 -3.28 -8.73 18.02
C LEU A 743 -3.62 -9.55 19.28
N LEU A 744 -3.95 -10.84 19.14
CA LEU A 744 -4.29 -11.72 20.27
C LEU A 744 -3.17 -11.82 21.31
N PRO A 745 -1.92 -12.20 20.96
CA PRO A 745 -0.87 -12.34 21.97
C PRO A 745 -0.56 -11.01 22.65
N THR A 746 -0.63 -9.89 21.91
CA THR A 746 -0.47 -8.54 22.49
C THR A 746 -1.53 -8.25 23.55
N LEU A 747 -2.81 -8.50 23.23
CA LEU A 747 -3.91 -8.30 24.17
C LEU A 747 -3.80 -9.23 25.40
N MET A 748 -3.44 -10.49 25.17
CA MET A 748 -3.26 -11.49 26.23
C MET A 748 -2.12 -11.12 27.19
N CYS A 749 -1.07 -10.44 26.74
CA CYS A 749 0.03 -9.98 27.60
C CYS A 749 -0.41 -9.02 28.71
N PHE A 750 -1.55 -8.32 28.55
CA PHE A 750 -2.08 -7.42 29.58
C PHE A 750 -2.79 -8.14 30.73
N THR A 751 -3.25 -9.37 30.50
CA THR A 751 -4.04 -10.13 31.49
C THR A 751 -3.34 -11.39 31.98
N ALA A 752 -2.36 -11.91 31.23
CA ALA A 752 -1.58 -13.07 31.63
C ALA A 752 -0.60 -12.75 32.76
N PRO A 753 -0.26 -13.72 33.62
CA PRO A 753 0.74 -13.54 34.68
C PRO A 753 2.15 -13.19 34.18
N SER A 754 2.47 -13.49 32.92
CA SER A 754 3.72 -13.11 32.26
C SER A 754 3.57 -13.12 30.73
N ILE A 755 4.43 -12.38 30.03
CA ILE A 755 4.50 -12.37 28.55
C ILE A 755 4.71 -13.79 28.01
N LEU A 756 5.61 -14.57 28.64
CA LEU A 756 5.89 -15.94 28.22
C LEU A 756 4.65 -16.84 28.31
N MET A 757 3.83 -16.65 29.35
CA MET A 757 2.59 -17.38 29.51
C MET A 757 1.55 -16.97 28.46
N ALA A 758 1.41 -15.67 28.17
CA ALA A 758 0.53 -15.19 27.10
C ALA A 758 0.88 -15.82 25.75
N VAL A 759 2.18 -15.83 25.39
CA VAL A 759 2.67 -16.44 24.15
C VAL A 759 2.43 -17.95 24.14
N LYS A 760 2.68 -18.66 25.24
CA LYS A 760 2.39 -20.11 25.35
C LYS A 760 0.92 -20.40 25.10
N LEU A 761 0.02 -19.67 25.77
CA LEU A 761 -1.42 -19.86 25.64
C LEU A 761 -1.92 -19.49 24.23
N TRP A 762 -1.39 -18.42 23.64
CA TRP A 762 -1.70 -18.05 22.27
C TRP A 762 -1.32 -19.16 21.27
N PHE A 763 -0.13 -19.76 21.38
CA PHE A 763 0.22 -20.90 20.53
C PHE A 763 -0.73 -22.08 20.70
N LEU A 764 -1.20 -22.37 21.92
CA LEU A 764 -2.19 -23.43 22.13
C LEU A 764 -3.55 -23.11 21.48
N ILE A 765 -3.97 -21.83 21.50
CA ILE A 765 -5.17 -21.36 20.79
C ILE A 765 -4.98 -21.51 19.28
N ILE A 766 -3.82 -21.12 18.75
CA ILE A 766 -3.47 -21.30 17.32
C ILE A 766 -3.53 -22.77 16.93
N PHE A 767 -2.95 -23.68 17.72
CA PHE A 767 -3.00 -25.12 17.43
C PHE A 767 -4.42 -25.68 17.47
N ALA A 768 -5.20 -25.33 18.49
CA ALA A 768 -6.60 -25.74 18.58
C ALA A 768 -7.43 -25.19 17.40
N GLY A 769 -7.24 -23.93 17.05
CA GLY A 769 -7.89 -23.30 15.90
C GLY A 769 -7.50 -23.92 14.56
N SER A 770 -6.21 -24.19 14.36
CA SER A 770 -5.69 -24.86 13.16
C SER A 770 -6.33 -26.24 12.99
N PHE A 771 -6.36 -27.03 14.07
CA PHE A 771 -6.97 -28.36 14.03
C PHE A 771 -8.44 -28.29 13.60
N VAL A 772 -9.23 -27.41 14.23
CA VAL A 772 -10.66 -27.27 13.92
C VAL A 772 -10.88 -26.75 12.50
N PHE A 773 -10.14 -25.72 12.07
CA PHE A 773 -10.26 -25.14 10.73
C PHE A 773 -9.94 -26.15 9.64
N TYR A 774 -8.82 -26.86 9.72
CA TYR A 774 -8.44 -27.83 8.68
C TYR A 774 -9.25 -29.12 8.74
N MET A 775 -9.71 -29.53 9.92
CA MET A 775 -10.70 -30.60 10.02
C MET A 775 -11.97 -30.20 9.26
N ILE A 776 -12.48 -28.97 9.46
CA ILE A 776 -13.66 -28.47 8.74
C ILE A 776 -13.37 -28.39 7.23
N GLY A 777 -12.35 -27.65 6.81
CA GLY A 777 -12.06 -27.37 5.39
C GLY A 777 -11.78 -28.63 4.57
N LEU A 778 -10.86 -29.48 5.02
CA LEU A 778 -10.44 -30.67 4.25
C LEU A 778 -11.47 -31.82 4.30
N THR A 779 -12.48 -31.73 5.16
CA THR A 779 -13.58 -32.71 5.20
C THR A 779 -14.93 -32.11 4.76
N ALA A 780 -14.94 -30.84 4.35
CA ALA A 780 -16.16 -30.11 4.03
C ALA A 780 -16.86 -30.70 2.81
N ALA A 781 -16.18 -30.75 1.66
CA ALA A 781 -16.87 -31.01 0.40
C ALA A 781 -16.02 -31.54 -0.76
N HIS A 782 -14.68 -31.53 -0.69
CA HIS A 782 -13.83 -31.71 -1.89
C HIS A 782 -13.17 -33.09 -2.00
N HIS A 783 -12.92 -33.76 -0.86
CA HIS A 783 -12.09 -34.96 -0.84
C HIS A 783 -12.92 -36.20 -0.49
N HIS A 784 -13.49 -36.85 -1.49
CA HIS A 784 -14.21 -38.12 -1.33
C HIS A 784 -13.97 -39.03 -2.54
N PRO A 785 -13.95 -40.38 -2.40
CA PRO A 785 -13.79 -41.33 -3.51
C PRO A 785 -14.83 -41.28 -4.63
N ASN A 786 -15.88 -40.47 -4.47
CA ASN A 786 -17.00 -40.32 -5.41
C ASN A 786 -17.07 -38.88 -5.94
N ILE A 787 -16.00 -38.12 -5.74
CA ILE A 787 -15.82 -36.73 -6.17
C ILE A 787 -14.61 -36.74 -7.10
N PHE A 788 -14.72 -35.99 -8.20
CA PHE A 788 -13.67 -35.95 -9.21
C PHE A 788 -12.34 -35.45 -8.63
N HIS A 789 -11.26 -36.14 -8.98
CA HIS A 789 -9.88 -35.69 -8.80
C HIS A 789 -9.08 -36.04 -10.04
N ASP A 790 -8.11 -35.21 -10.43
CA ASP A 790 -7.22 -35.53 -11.55
C ASP A 790 -6.56 -36.91 -11.37
N GLY A 791 -6.64 -37.74 -12.40
CA GLY A 791 -6.40 -39.19 -12.32
C GLY A 791 -7.68 -40.03 -12.44
N ASP A 792 -8.86 -39.42 -12.22
CA ASP A 792 -10.17 -40.01 -12.51
C ASP A 792 -10.54 -39.89 -14.00
N VAL A 793 -11.58 -40.63 -14.42
CA VAL A 793 -12.18 -40.45 -15.74
C VAL A 793 -13.01 -39.16 -15.71
N TYR A 794 -12.57 -38.17 -16.48
CA TYR A 794 -13.23 -36.87 -16.65
C TYR A 794 -14.50 -36.98 -17.52
N ARG A 795 -15.29 -35.91 -17.59
CA ARG A 795 -16.43 -35.79 -18.52
C ARG A 795 -16.01 -35.20 -19.86
N ASP A 796 -16.61 -35.69 -20.95
CA ASP A 796 -16.40 -35.11 -22.28
C ASP A 796 -16.85 -33.63 -22.38
N ASP A 797 -17.81 -33.21 -21.54
CA ASP A 797 -18.25 -31.83 -21.44
C ASP A 797 -17.35 -31.04 -20.48
N LEU A 798 -16.63 -30.06 -21.04
CA LEU A 798 -15.68 -29.21 -20.32
C LEU A 798 -16.30 -27.87 -19.91
N ASP A 799 -17.62 -27.79 -19.71
CA ASP A 799 -18.24 -26.64 -19.05
C ASP A 799 -17.64 -26.47 -17.65
N TRP A 800 -17.12 -25.26 -17.37
CA TRP A 800 -16.45 -24.98 -16.12
C TRP A 800 -17.34 -25.28 -14.90
N GLY A 801 -18.61 -24.87 -14.94
CA GLY A 801 -19.52 -25.03 -13.80
C GLY A 801 -19.89 -26.49 -13.52
N ILE A 802 -19.89 -27.36 -14.55
CA ILE A 802 -20.09 -28.80 -14.35
C ILE A 802 -18.88 -29.42 -13.64
N LEU A 803 -17.66 -29.05 -14.06
CA LEU A 803 -16.44 -29.59 -13.46
C LEU A 803 -16.25 -29.15 -12.01
N GLU A 804 -16.61 -27.90 -11.68
CA GLU A 804 -16.70 -27.42 -10.29
C GLU A 804 -17.63 -28.33 -9.47
N LEU A 805 -18.82 -28.65 -9.97
CA LEU A 805 -19.76 -29.52 -9.28
C LEU A 805 -19.25 -30.95 -9.15
N ASP A 806 -18.58 -31.49 -10.17
CA ASP A 806 -17.98 -32.82 -10.10
C ASP A 806 -16.93 -32.92 -8.97
N ALA A 807 -16.23 -31.82 -8.68
CA ALA A 807 -15.16 -31.72 -7.68
C ALA A 807 -15.60 -31.33 -6.26
N VAL A 808 -16.87 -30.99 -6.02
CA VAL A 808 -17.38 -30.63 -4.67
C VAL A 808 -18.65 -31.40 -4.33
N ARG A 809 -19.14 -31.39 -3.09
CA ARG A 809 -20.49 -31.90 -2.70
C ARG A 809 -21.13 -31.03 -1.62
N ASP A 810 -22.45 -30.95 -1.64
CA ASP A 810 -23.24 -30.26 -0.61
C ASP A 810 -23.58 -31.18 0.56
N ARG A 811 -23.95 -30.60 1.71
CA ARG A 811 -24.12 -31.33 2.97
C ARG A 811 -25.51 -31.21 3.56
N ASN A 812 -26.02 -32.34 4.05
CA ASN A 812 -27.23 -32.37 4.87
C ASN A 812 -26.98 -31.62 6.19
N VAL A 813 -28.00 -30.92 6.72
CA VAL A 813 -27.98 -30.18 8.00
C VAL A 813 -27.14 -28.90 7.99
N VAL A 814 -25.92 -28.93 7.47
CA VAL A 814 -25.05 -27.74 7.39
C VAL A 814 -25.70 -26.67 6.52
N ASP A 815 -26.25 -27.06 5.37
CA ASP A 815 -26.82 -26.13 4.39
C ASP A 815 -28.20 -25.57 4.80
N ASP A 816 -28.77 -26.07 5.90
CA ASP A 816 -30.11 -25.70 6.37
C ASP A 816 -30.07 -24.56 7.42
N SER A 817 -28.87 -24.05 7.76
CA SER A 817 -28.65 -23.00 8.77
C SER A 817 -27.57 -22.02 8.34
N ASP A 818 -27.93 -20.74 8.22
CA ASP A 818 -26.97 -19.68 7.89
C ASP A 818 -25.74 -19.65 8.82
N PHE A 819 -25.93 -19.95 10.11
CA PHE A 819 -24.80 -20.01 11.04
C PHE A 819 -23.85 -21.16 10.69
N LEU A 820 -24.38 -22.36 10.45
CA LEU A 820 -23.55 -23.51 10.11
C LEU A 820 -22.91 -23.35 8.73
N VAL A 821 -23.62 -22.75 7.77
CA VAL A 821 -23.07 -22.39 6.46
C VAL A 821 -21.85 -21.50 6.62
N LEU A 822 -21.99 -20.40 7.39
CA LEU A 822 -20.93 -19.41 7.59
C LEU A 822 -19.75 -19.92 8.43
N THR A 823 -19.93 -20.95 9.27
CA THR A 823 -18.86 -21.49 10.12
C THR A 823 -18.29 -22.83 9.66
N ASN A 824 -18.87 -23.47 8.63
CA ASN A 824 -18.43 -24.77 8.13
C ASN A 824 -18.27 -24.86 6.61
N PHE A 825 -18.30 -23.77 5.85
CA PHE A 825 -18.30 -23.76 4.37
C PHE A 825 -19.53 -24.47 3.76
N GLY A 826 -20.72 -24.15 4.24
CA GLY A 826 -21.97 -24.71 3.68
C GLY A 826 -22.34 -24.12 2.32
N GLN A 827 -23.34 -24.71 1.68
CA GLN A 827 -23.80 -24.39 0.31
C GLN A 827 -22.64 -24.38 -0.68
N HIS A 828 -21.81 -25.41 -0.57
CA HIS A 828 -20.47 -25.45 -1.11
C HIS A 828 -20.45 -25.38 -2.64
N GLY A 829 -21.33 -26.14 -3.30
CA GLY A 829 -21.46 -26.10 -4.76
C GLY A 829 -21.88 -24.72 -5.29
N LEU A 830 -22.86 -24.09 -4.63
CA LEU A 830 -23.31 -22.74 -4.97
C LEU A 830 -22.22 -21.70 -4.74
N HIS A 831 -21.47 -21.84 -3.64
CA HIS A 831 -20.36 -20.94 -3.32
C HIS A 831 -19.22 -21.05 -4.36
N HIS A 832 -18.90 -22.26 -4.85
CA HIS A 832 -17.95 -22.42 -5.95
C HIS A 832 -18.40 -21.71 -7.23
N LEU A 833 -19.69 -21.81 -7.57
CA LEU A 833 -20.24 -21.20 -8.78
C LEU A 833 -20.43 -19.67 -8.65
N LEU A 834 -20.69 -19.16 -7.45
CA LEU A 834 -20.96 -17.74 -7.15
C LEU A 834 -20.12 -17.27 -5.95
N PRO A 835 -18.78 -17.28 -6.03
CA PRO A 835 -17.91 -17.05 -4.87
C PRO A 835 -18.03 -15.62 -4.31
N THR A 836 -18.45 -14.66 -5.12
CA THR A 836 -18.62 -13.26 -4.72
C THR A 836 -19.98 -12.97 -4.06
N VAL A 837 -20.92 -13.93 -4.08
CA VAL A 837 -22.22 -13.80 -3.41
C VAL A 837 -22.10 -14.25 -1.97
N ASP A 838 -22.56 -13.40 -1.06
CA ASP A 838 -22.59 -13.72 0.37
C ASP A 838 -23.36 -15.01 0.64
N HIS A 839 -22.83 -15.85 1.53
CA HIS A 839 -23.48 -17.09 1.94
C HIS A 839 -24.93 -16.93 2.41
N CYS A 840 -25.33 -15.80 2.99
CA CYS A 840 -26.73 -15.56 3.37
C CYS A 840 -27.65 -15.24 2.17
N TYR A 841 -27.10 -14.96 0.98
CA TYR A 841 -27.88 -14.75 -0.24
C TYR A 841 -27.91 -15.98 -1.16
N LEU A 842 -26.94 -16.88 -1.06
CA LEU A 842 -26.92 -18.14 -1.79
C LEU A 842 -28.21 -18.99 -1.68
N PRO A 843 -28.95 -19.04 -0.55
CA PRO A 843 -30.23 -19.75 -0.48
C PRO A 843 -31.26 -19.28 -1.53
N LEU A 844 -31.20 -18.01 -1.95
CA LEU A 844 -32.09 -17.45 -2.98
C LEU A 844 -31.85 -18.09 -4.37
N CYS A 845 -30.65 -18.61 -4.60
CA CYS A 845 -30.23 -19.22 -5.85
C CYS A 845 -30.47 -20.74 -5.90
N VAL A 846 -30.88 -21.39 -4.80
CA VAL A 846 -31.04 -22.86 -4.73
C VAL A 846 -32.02 -23.36 -5.79
N LYS A 847 -33.17 -22.72 -5.94
CA LYS A 847 -34.14 -23.12 -6.97
C LYS A 847 -33.58 -22.99 -8.38
N ALA A 848 -32.92 -21.86 -8.68
CA ALA A 848 -32.27 -21.63 -9.97
C ALA A 848 -31.19 -22.69 -10.26
N PHE A 849 -30.46 -23.10 -9.22
CA PHE A 849 -29.46 -24.16 -9.29
C PHE A 849 -30.09 -25.52 -9.57
N GLU A 850 -31.09 -25.94 -8.78
CA GLU A 850 -31.78 -27.21 -8.95
C GLU A 850 -32.45 -27.34 -10.32
N ASP A 851 -33.13 -26.29 -10.78
CA ASP A 851 -33.74 -26.25 -12.11
C ASP A 851 -32.68 -26.39 -13.21
N THR A 852 -31.50 -25.79 -13.04
CA THR A 852 -30.40 -25.91 -14.02
C THR A 852 -29.75 -27.28 -13.98
N CYS A 853 -29.50 -27.84 -12.80
CA CYS A 853 -29.01 -29.19 -12.63
C CYS A 853 -29.95 -30.21 -13.30
N LYS A 854 -31.27 -30.03 -13.14
CA LYS A 854 -32.27 -30.87 -13.80
C LYS A 854 -32.19 -30.80 -15.33
N ASP A 855 -32.07 -29.60 -15.90
CA ASP A 855 -32.00 -29.42 -17.36
C ASP A 855 -30.75 -30.04 -17.99
N PHE A 856 -29.64 -30.10 -17.24
CA PHE A 856 -28.36 -30.66 -17.69
C PHE A 856 -28.10 -32.08 -17.16
N GLY A 857 -29.07 -32.69 -16.46
CA GLY A 857 -28.95 -34.05 -15.93
C GLY A 857 -27.91 -34.23 -14.83
N ILE A 858 -27.62 -33.18 -14.05
CA ILE A 858 -26.63 -33.17 -12.97
C ILE A 858 -27.30 -33.52 -11.64
N SER A 859 -26.73 -34.44 -10.88
CA SER A 859 -27.24 -34.78 -9.55
C SER A 859 -26.99 -33.65 -8.53
N THR A 860 -28.02 -33.37 -7.72
CA THR A 860 -27.93 -32.48 -6.54
C THR A 860 -27.79 -33.26 -5.23
N GLN A 861 -27.37 -34.53 -5.30
CA GLN A 861 -27.25 -35.39 -4.13
C GLN A 861 -26.31 -34.79 -3.07
N LYS A 862 -26.83 -34.64 -1.86
CA LYS A 862 -26.09 -34.20 -0.67
C LYS A 862 -25.57 -35.37 0.14
N TYR A 863 -24.43 -35.18 0.80
CA TYR A 863 -23.80 -36.18 1.66
C TYR A 863 -23.94 -35.77 3.13
N THR A 864 -23.78 -36.71 4.06
CA THR A 864 -23.66 -36.35 5.48
C THR A 864 -22.24 -35.89 5.77
N SER A 865 -22.05 -35.03 6.78
CA SER A 865 -20.70 -34.61 7.22
C SER A 865 -19.83 -35.81 7.62
N TRP A 866 -20.43 -36.87 8.16
CA TRP A 866 -19.71 -38.09 8.52
C TRP A 866 -19.24 -38.89 7.30
N ASP A 867 -20.07 -38.96 6.24
CA ASP A 867 -19.68 -39.63 5.00
C ASP A 867 -18.49 -38.92 4.34
N LEU A 868 -18.49 -37.59 4.33
CA LEU A 868 -17.40 -36.79 3.77
C LEU A 868 -16.12 -36.88 4.62
N PHE A 869 -16.25 -36.81 5.95
CA PHE A 869 -15.14 -37.05 6.87
C PHE A 869 -14.48 -38.41 6.62
N LYS A 870 -15.26 -39.50 6.60
CA LYS A 870 -14.76 -40.84 6.30
C LYS A 870 -14.18 -40.93 4.88
N GLY A 871 -14.87 -40.32 3.93
CA GLY A 871 -14.49 -40.26 2.53
C GLY A 871 -13.11 -39.67 2.32
N MET A 872 -12.76 -38.59 3.03
CA MET A 872 -11.44 -37.97 2.92
C MET A 872 -10.30 -38.95 3.24
N PHE A 873 -10.42 -39.75 4.31
CA PHE A 873 -9.42 -40.77 4.64
C PHE A 873 -9.40 -41.92 3.60
N GLN A 874 -10.56 -42.30 3.07
CA GLN A 874 -10.65 -43.28 1.97
C GLN A 874 -9.98 -42.75 0.70
N GLN A 875 -10.10 -41.45 0.42
CA GLN A 875 -9.49 -40.81 -0.74
C GLN A 875 -7.96 -40.83 -0.67
N ILE A 876 -7.37 -40.64 0.51
CA ILE A 876 -5.92 -40.76 0.72
C ILE A 876 -5.42 -42.18 0.38
N LEU A 877 -6.21 -43.21 0.71
CA LEU A 877 -5.91 -44.61 0.38
C LEU A 877 -6.09 -44.94 -1.10
N ARG A 878 -6.95 -44.20 -1.81
CA ARG A 878 -7.33 -44.51 -3.17
C ARG A 878 -6.17 -44.35 -4.15
N ASN A 879 -5.90 -45.41 -4.91
CA ASN A 879 -4.94 -45.48 -6.01
C ASN A 879 -5.59 -45.83 -7.36
N GLU A 880 -6.86 -46.22 -7.35
CA GLU A 880 -7.63 -46.60 -8.54
C GLU A 880 -8.33 -45.40 -9.19
N GLN A 881 -8.28 -45.36 -10.52
CA GLN A 881 -9.05 -44.44 -11.35
C GLN A 881 -10.54 -44.83 -11.32
N LYS A 882 -11.43 -43.85 -11.24
CA LYS A 882 -12.88 -44.06 -11.25
C LYS A 882 -13.60 -43.03 -12.12
N LYS A 883 -14.80 -43.39 -12.61
CA LYS A 883 -15.74 -42.45 -13.25
C LYS A 883 -16.56 -41.76 -12.14
N ASN A 884 -16.28 -40.49 -11.86
CA ASN A 884 -16.70 -39.79 -10.64
C ASN A 884 -17.43 -38.46 -10.89
N PHE A 885 -18.15 -38.35 -12.01
CA PHE A 885 -19.02 -37.19 -12.25
C PHE A 885 -20.42 -37.35 -11.63
N ARG A 886 -21.07 -36.21 -11.35
CA ARG A 886 -22.42 -36.09 -10.77
C ARG A 886 -23.55 -36.50 -11.71
#